data_AF-A0A8T4SCA4-F1
#
_entry.id   AF-A0A8T4SCA4-F1
#
_cell.length_a   1.000
_cell.length_b   1.000
_cell.length_c   1.000
_cell.angle_alpha   90.00
_cell.angle_beta   90.00
_cell.angle_gamma   90.00
#
_symmetry.space_group_name_H-M   'P 1'
#
loop_
_entity.id
_entity.type
_entity.pdbx_description
1 polymer ?
#
loop_
_entity_poly.entity_id
_entity_poly.type
_entity_poly.pdbx_seq_one_letter_code
_entity_poly.pdbx_strand_id
1 'polypeptide(L)'
;MNVVAIVQARMDSRRLPGKVLELIENKPLLWHIVTRLKACRNINRIIVATSSDKSDDAIADFCHNHGIPYFRGSKDNVLDRYYQAAQRERADVIVRITGDSPLIDAQWTDATIKYYLDKRDSIDYVTNAHPPTLPDGLDTEVFSFGTLERTWRAATTQYQKEHVTPFIVEHNEFRKNSIKNSTDLSHMRWCVDEPQDIQFVRAVYKELYNGGSLFTMQSVLDLLQRKPELEKINNTIGRNDGLKKSLEEEQVDKTKFSAYFKKGLKENERMYIRQVTERDATEEYVAWLNDKEVSKYLESRFQQHTMESVKKYITASSDDKKTLFFAVIAKDKEKHIGNVKIVIDEHHNNATLGIMLGDKNYWGKGYGSEAIALASEYVFEEKGLHKIHAYVAAINKSSAKAFEKAGFAHEATMKQNVLIDGIYYDTFIYGFVNPEERFPIITKSNELWERAIKILPGGTQTASKAPNQFVNRIYPKYIQRGNGSHVWDVDGNEYIDYPSSLGVNILGHAYPRVVEAIEHQAREGTIFSLMHPLEVEVAEILTKEIPCAEKIRFVKNGSDATSAAVRIARAYTNREKIAACGYHGWQDWYVISTEKKKGIPKVLEQYTLRFEYNNIDSLKKIFTDNQNQIAAVILEATVNQEPKNNFLEQVKALAKEHGAVLIFDEIVTGFRFGLGGAQKYFNVIPDLACFGKCIANGLPLSLVCGKKEIMDECDNIFLSLTYGGEAISLAAALATLHEIKEKNVVEHIWHVGKKFKESYNKITQELGIQSESIGYPPRQNIIFKEEKGFTPNELYTLFLQETIARGILIGNVVVFTYSHSEQDVEKTLDACKSALQYIRDGIDKGDLRKRIKGDIKGEVFRQKQDEKKA
;
A
#
# COMPACT_ATOMS: atom_id res chain seq x y z
N MET A 1 0.54 -24.87 13.67
CA MET A 1 1.87 -24.25 13.66
C MET A 1 2.81 -25.24 13.02
N ASN A 2 3.42 -24.87 11.91
CA ASN A 2 4.29 -25.68 11.08
C ASN A 2 5.75 -25.25 11.30
N VAL A 3 6.48 -26.02 12.09
CA VAL A 3 7.91 -25.83 12.35
C VAL A 3 8.70 -26.56 11.28
N VAL A 4 9.49 -25.81 10.52
CA VAL A 4 10.25 -26.33 9.37
C VAL A 4 11.74 -26.17 9.64
N ALA A 5 12.47 -27.29 9.63
CA ALA A 5 13.92 -27.26 9.65
C ALA A 5 14.47 -27.13 8.24
N ILE A 6 15.31 -26.11 8.04
CA ILE A 6 15.95 -25.83 6.76
C ILE A 6 17.43 -26.13 6.92
N VAL A 7 17.92 -27.11 6.15
CA VAL A 7 19.34 -27.50 6.13
C VAL A 7 20.03 -26.81 4.96
N GLN A 8 21.00 -25.94 5.24
CA GLN A 8 21.82 -25.29 4.21
C GLN A 8 22.88 -26.25 3.69
N ALA A 9 22.79 -26.68 2.42
CA ALA A 9 23.79 -27.55 1.81
C ALA A 9 24.39 -26.92 0.53
N ARG A 10 25.69 -27.13 0.31
CA ARG A 10 26.41 -26.79 -0.94
C ARG A 10 27.59 -27.75 -1.11
N MET A 11 27.92 -28.10 -2.36
CA MET A 11 29.09 -28.88 -2.75
C MET A 11 30.35 -28.01 -2.72
N ASP A 12 30.21 -26.72 -3.05
CA ASP A 12 31.31 -25.75 -3.06
C ASP A 12 31.68 -25.31 -1.63
N SER A 13 32.54 -26.10 -0.99
CA SER A 13 33.21 -25.77 0.27
C SER A 13 34.68 -25.51 -0.02
N ARG A 14 35.23 -24.38 0.46
CA ARG A 14 36.62 -23.98 0.13
C ARG A 14 37.68 -24.97 0.66
N ARG A 15 37.42 -25.57 1.82
CA ARG A 15 38.39 -26.33 2.60
C ARG A 15 38.23 -27.84 2.45
N LEU A 16 36.99 -28.31 2.33
CA LEU A 16 36.65 -29.70 2.03
C LEU A 16 35.49 -29.74 1.02
N PRO A 17 35.77 -29.59 -0.28
CA PRO A 17 34.76 -29.67 -1.34
C PRO A 17 33.97 -30.98 -1.27
N GLY A 18 32.66 -30.92 -1.50
CA GLY A 18 31.79 -32.10 -1.47
C GLY A 18 31.50 -32.69 -0.10
N LYS A 19 31.94 -32.04 1.00
CA LYS A 19 31.78 -32.53 2.39
C LYS A 19 30.37 -33.00 2.74
N VAL A 20 29.34 -32.35 2.20
CA VAL A 20 27.93 -32.66 2.51
C VAL A 20 27.50 -34.06 2.00
N LEU A 21 28.21 -34.63 1.02
CA LEU A 21 27.97 -35.97 0.50
C LEU A 21 29.08 -36.98 0.83
N GLU A 22 30.09 -36.59 1.60
CA GLU A 22 31.12 -37.50 2.08
C GLU A 22 30.52 -38.63 2.94
N LEU A 23 31.09 -39.84 2.81
CA LEU A 23 30.55 -41.02 3.48
C LEU A 23 31.05 -41.12 4.93
N ILE A 24 30.10 -41.33 5.85
CA ILE A 24 30.29 -41.68 7.25
C ILE A 24 29.48 -42.96 7.49
N GLU A 25 30.12 -44.07 7.86
CA GLU A 25 29.46 -45.38 8.01
C GLU A 25 28.56 -45.74 6.81
N ASN A 26 29.12 -45.61 5.60
CA ASN A 26 28.46 -45.89 4.31
C ASN A 26 27.23 -45.03 3.98
N LYS A 27 27.01 -43.92 4.69
CA LYS A 27 25.94 -42.96 4.41
C LYS A 27 26.50 -41.55 4.22
N PRO A 28 25.95 -40.74 3.28
CA PRO A 28 26.37 -39.35 3.12
C PRO A 28 26.19 -38.53 4.40
N LEU A 29 27.05 -37.55 4.63
CA LEU A 29 26.96 -36.64 5.77
C LEU A 29 25.56 -36.01 5.90
N LEU A 30 25.00 -35.51 4.80
CA LEU A 30 23.65 -34.94 4.75
C LEU A 30 22.56 -35.93 5.18
N TRP A 31 22.75 -37.24 4.93
CA TRP A 31 21.83 -38.28 5.37
C TRP A 31 21.77 -38.35 6.90
N HIS A 32 22.92 -38.24 7.57
CA HIS A 32 23.01 -38.26 9.03
C HIS A 32 22.34 -37.03 9.65
N ILE A 33 22.54 -35.83 9.09
CA ILE A 33 21.88 -34.61 9.55
C ILE A 33 20.36 -34.76 9.49
N VAL A 34 19.83 -35.15 8.33
CA VAL A 34 18.37 -35.32 8.14
C VAL A 34 17.82 -36.40 9.05
N THR A 35 18.54 -37.50 9.25
CA THR A 35 18.09 -38.60 10.12
C THR A 35 18.05 -38.18 11.59
N ARG A 36 19.04 -37.40 12.06
CA ARG A 36 19.06 -36.85 13.42
C ARG A 36 17.94 -35.83 13.63
N LEU A 37 17.69 -34.95 12.65
CA LEU A 37 16.59 -33.98 12.72
C LEU A 37 15.20 -34.65 12.72
N LYS A 38 15.04 -35.81 12.04
CA LYS A 38 13.79 -36.59 12.09
C LYS A 38 13.44 -37.11 13.49
N ALA A 39 14.40 -37.15 14.41
CA ALA A 39 14.14 -37.53 15.80
C ALA A 39 13.67 -36.37 16.69
N CYS A 40 13.68 -35.13 16.20
CA CYS A 40 13.12 -33.98 16.92
C CYS A 40 11.59 -34.05 16.91
N ARG A 41 10.98 -33.94 18.08
CA ARG A 41 9.52 -34.00 18.28
C ARG A 41 8.82 -32.73 17.82
N ASN A 42 9.51 -31.60 17.83
CA ASN A 42 8.91 -30.30 17.51
C ASN A 42 9.16 -29.85 16.07
N ILE A 43 9.74 -30.71 15.20
CA ILE A 43 9.90 -30.43 13.76
C ILE A 43 8.78 -31.14 12.99
N ASN A 44 8.04 -30.39 12.17
CA ASN A 44 6.98 -30.94 11.31
C ASN A 44 7.51 -31.34 9.93
N ARG A 45 8.44 -30.55 9.37
CA ARG A 45 9.02 -30.77 8.04
C ARG A 45 10.52 -30.46 8.06
N ILE A 46 11.26 -31.17 7.22
CA ILE A 46 12.69 -30.92 6.97
C ILE A 46 12.84 -30.69 5.46
N ILE A 47 13.51 -29.60 5.09
CA ILE A 47 13.81 -29.24 3.71
C ILE A 47 15.29 -28.89 3.57
N VAL A 48 15.91 -29.31 2.47
CA VAL A 48 17.29 -28.95 2.13
C VAL A 48 17.28 -27.73 1.20
N ALA A 49 17.97 -26.66 1.57
CA ALA A 49 18.17 -25.48 0.72
C ALA A 49 19.57 -25.56 0.06
N THR A 50 19.59 -25.80 -1.26
CA THR A 50 20.81 -25.93 -2.07
C THR A 50 20.79 -24.96 -3.26
N SER A 51 21.90 -24.76 -3.97
CA SER A 51 21.90 -23.85 -5.13
C SER A 51 21.39 -24.49 -6.41
N SER A 52 21.04 -23.65 -7.38
CA SER A 52 20.75 -24.05 -8.77
C SER A 52 22.01 -24.21 -9.61
N ASP A 53 23.21 -24.06 -9.04
CA ASP A 53 24.47 -24.35 -9.73
C ASP A 53 24.57 -25.86 -10.01
N LYS A 54 25.19 -26.21 -11.14
CA LYS A 54 25.43 -27.61 -11.53
C LYS A 54 26.31 -28.33 -10.51
N SER A 55 27.21 -27.62 -9.82
CA SER A 55 28.02 -28.23 -8.76
C SER A 55 27.15 -28.84 -7.66
N ASP A 56 25.94 -28.32 -7.43
CA ASP A 56 25.00 -28.77 -6.40
C ASP A 56 23.96 -29.79 -6.90
N ASP A 57 24.01 -30.23 -8.17
CA ASP A 57 23.07 -31.23 -8.72
C ASP A 57 23.09 -32.54 -7.91
N ALA A 58 24.27 -32.99 -7.48
CA ALA A 58 24.42 -34.20 -6.66
C ALA A 58 23.64 -34.14 -5.33
N ILE A 59 23.47 -32.95 -4.74
CA ILE A 59 22.66 -32.75 -3.52
C ILE A 59 21.18 -32.90 -3.85
N ALA A 60 20.73 -32.30 -4.96
CA ALA A 60 19.35 -32.39 -5.41
C ALA A 60 18.97 -33.84 -5.75
N ASP A 61 19.85 -34.56 -6.46
CA ASP A 61 19.69 -35.97 -6.80
C ASP A 61 19.64 -36.84 -5.54
N PHE A 62 20.54 -36.59 -4.57
CA PHE A 62 20.49 -37.26 -3.28
C PHE A 62 19.16 -37.04 -2.58
N CYS A 63 18.67 -35.79 -2.51
CA CYS A 63 17.41 -35.47 -1.85
C CYS A 63 16.22 -36.13 -2.56
N HIS A 64 16.19 -36.08 -3.89
CA HIS A 64 15.16 -36.72 -4.71
C HIS A 64 15.12 -38.24 -4.46
N ASN A 65 16.26 -38.92 -4.55
CA ASN A 65 16.38 -40.38 -4.39
C ASN A 65 16.00 -40.87 -2.98
N HIS A 66 16.08 -40.00 -1.97
CA HIS A 66 15.75 -40.33 -0.58
C HIS A 66 14.43 -39.72 -0.09
N GLY A 67 13.64 -39.11 -0.99
CA GLY A 67 12.34 -38.51 -0.66
C GLY A 67 12.44 -37.34 0.33
N ILE A 68 13.55 -36.59 0.31
CA ILE A 68 13.79 -35.42 1.15
C ILE A 68 13.38 -34.17 0.36
N PRO A 69 12.43 -33.35 0.86
CA PRO A 69 12.11 -32.08 0.22
C PRO A 69 13.35 -31.21 0.06
N TYR A 70 13.48 -30.53 -1.08
CA TYR A 70 14.56 -29.59 -1.32
C TYR A 70 14.10 -28.40 -2.15
N PHE A 71 14.76 -27.27 -1.95
CA PHE A 71 14.61 -26.04 -2.72
C PHE A 71 15.96 -25.67 -3.36
N ARG A 72 15.92 -25.24 -4.62
CA ARG A 72 17.09 -24.77 -5.38
C ARG A 72 16.93 -23.29 -5.70
N GLY A 73 17.96 -22.49 -5.44
CA GLY A 73 17.95 -21.05 -5.72
C GLY A 73 19.33 -20.45 -5.94
N SER A 74 19.45 -19.13 -5.82
CA SER A 74 20.70 -18.40 -6.06
C SER A 74 21.86 -18.94 -5.22
N LYS A 75 23.02 -19.18 -5.83
CA LYS A 75 24.27 -19.60 -5.14
C LYS A 75 24.72 -18.58 -4.11
N ASP A 76 24.65 -17.31 -4.48
CA ASP A 76 25.21 -16.17 -3.74
C ASP A 76 24.21 -15.52 -2.77
N ASN A 77 22.96 -15.96 -2.75
CA ASN A 77 21.94 -15.43 -1.83
C ASN A 77 21.23 -16.56 -1.09
N VAL A 78 21.88 -17.03 -0.03
CA VAL A 78 21.39 -18.12 0.83
C VAL A 78 20.14 -17.69 1.59
N LEU A 79 20.08 -16.43 2.04
CA LEU A 79 18.92 -15.85 2.72
C LEU A 79 17.66 -15.92 1.86
N ASP A 80 17.77 -15.61 0.56
CA ASP A 80 16.68 -15.82 -0.39
C ASP A 80 16.30 -17.30 -0.51
N ARG A 81 17.27 -18.22 -0.61
CA ARG A 81 16.96 -19.66 -0.64
C ARG A 81 16.20 -20.11 0.60
N TYR A 82 16.57 -19.59 1.77
CA TYR A 82 15.86 -19.86 3.03
C TYR A 82 14.43 -19.32 3.00
N TYR A 83 14.24 -18.06 2.58
CA TYR A 83 12.93 -17.44 2.48
C TYR A 83 12.01 -18.22 1.52
N GLN A 84 12.49 -18.53 0.31
CA GLN A 84 11.72 -19.27 -0.69
C GLN A 84 11.42 -20.71 -0.24
N ALA A 85 12.37 -21.39 0.40
CA ALA A 85 12.17 -22.72 0.97
C ALA A 85 11.11 -22.70 2.09
N ALA A 86 11.19 -21.73 3.00
CA ALA A 86 10.24 -21.56 4.08
C ALA A 86 8.83 -21.23 3.55
N GLN A 87 8.73 -20.37 2.53
CA GLN A 87 7.46 -20.02 1.89
C GLN A 87 6.82 -21.23 1.19
N ARG A 88 7.61 -22.02 0.47
CA ARG A 88 7.15 -23.25 -0.21
C ARG A 88 6.58 -24.26 0.78
N GLU A 89 7.25 -24.47 1.91
CA GLU A 89 6.82 -25.39 2.96
C GLU A 89 5.75 -24.80 3.89
N ARG A 90 5.36 -23.53 3.70
CA ARG A 90 4.42 -22.79 4.56
C ARG A 90 4.86 -22.82 6.03
N ALA A 91 6.13 -22.51 6.27
CA ALA A 91 6.70 -22.48 7.61
C ALA A 91 6.08 -21.34 8.44
N ASP A 92 5.67 -21.63 9.67
CA ASP A 92 5.36 -20.60 10.67
C ASP A 92 6.63 -20.26 11.47
N VAL A 93 7.45 -21.29 11.74
CA VAL A 93 8.70 -21.22 12.50
C VAL A 93 9.79 -21.94 11.71
N ILE A 94 10.96 -21.32 11.63
CA ILE A 94 12.14 -21.83 10.93
C ILE A 94 13.16 -22.29 11.95
N VAL A 95 13.72 -23.48 11.72
CA VAL A 95 14.88 -24.02 12.44
C VAL A 95 16.05 -24.06 11.44
N ARG A 96 16.99 -23.13 11.58
CA ARG A 96 18.18 -23.07 10.70
C ARG A 96 19.22 -24.08 11.20
N ILE A 97 19.66 -24.95 10.29
CA ILE A 97 20.70 -25.95 10.51
C ILE A 97 21.71 -25.86 9.36
N THR A 98 23.01 -25.92 9.69
CA THR A 98 24.08 -25.93 8.69
C THR A 98 24.36 -27.35 8.21
N GLY A 99 24.69 -27.50 6.93
CA GLY A 99 24.93 -28.80 6.28
C GLY A 99 26.24 -29.50 6.68
N ASP A 100 26.97 -28.97 7.65
CA ASP A 100 28.25 -29.46 8.17
C ASP A 100 28.20 -29.88 9.63
N SER A 101 26.99 -30.08 10.16
CA SER A 101 26.73 -30.47 11.54
C SER A 101 26.28 -31.94 11.67
N PRO A 102 27.09 -32.95 11.30
CA PRO A 102 26.66 -34.35 11.29
C PRO A 102 26.31 -34.89 12.68
N LEU A 103 26.85 -34.30 13.74
CA LEU A 103 26.62 -34.70 15.13
C LEU A 103 25.44 -33.95 15.79
N ILE A 104 24.69 -33.11 15.05
CA ILE A 104 23.57 -32.31 15.56
C ILE A 104 22.67 -33.12 16.52
N ASP A 105 22.45 -32.61 17.73
CA ASP A 105 21.78 -33.37 18.77
C ASP A 105 20.28 -33.04 18.82
N ALA A 106 19.44 -34.06 18.63
CA ALA A 106 17.99 -33.87 18.56
C ALA A 106 17.40 -33.33 19.87
N GLN A 107 17.97 -33.65 21.04
CA GLN A 107 17.46 -33.16 22.33
C GLN A 107 17.74 -31.67 22.50
N TRP A 108 18.94 -31.21 22.14
CA TRP A 108 19.29 -29.80 22.16
C TRP A 108 18.55 -28.98 21.09
N THR A 109 18.39 -29.52 19.88
CA THR A 109 17.57 -28.88 18.84
C THR A 109 16.12 -28.75 19.30
N ASP A 110 15.51 -29.81 19.86
CA ASP A 110 14.15 -29.75 20.41
C ASP A 110 14.01 -28.78 21.58
N ALA A 111 15.00 -28.73 22.48
CA ALA A 111 14.99 -27.78 23.59
C ALA A 111 15.01 -26.32 23.08
N THR A 112 15.76 -26.07 22.01
CA THR A 112 15.82 -24.76 21.34
C THR A 112 14.51 -24.36 20.69
N ILE A 113 13.89 -25.29 19.98
CA ILE A 113 12.56 -25.08 19.40
C ILE A 113 11.55 -24.84 20.51
N LYS A 114 11.49 -25.71 21.53
CA LYS A 114 10.54 -25.59 22.63
C LYS A 114 10.65 -24.26 23.36
N TYR A 115 11.87 -23.81 23.67
CA TYR A 115 12.08 -22.52 24.31
C TYR A 115 11.53 -21.36 23.48
N TYR A 116 11.76 -21.39 22.15
CA TYR A 116 11.19 -20.41 21.24
C TYR A 116 9.65 -20.47 21.23
N LEU A 117 9.08 -21.67 21.10
CA LEU A 117 7.62 -21.86 21.07
C LEU A 117 6.93 -21.39 22.36
N ASP A 118 7.53 -21.65 23.52
CA ASP A 118 7.00 -21.25 24.83
C ASP A 118 7.04 -19.72 25.04
N LYS A 119 7.87 -18.98 24.28
CA LYS A 119 8.08 -17.53 24.43
C LYS A 119 7.78 -16.69 23.18
N ARG A 120 7.20 -17.29 22.14
CA ARG A 120 7.10 -16.73 20.78
C ARG A 120 6.48 -15.33 20.67
N ASP A 121 5.61 -14.94 21.59
CA ASP A 121 4.97 -13.62 21.58
C ASP A 121 5.93 -12.51 22.10
N SER A 122 6.99 -12.92 22.80
CA SER A 122 7.97 -12.05 23.47
C SER A 122 9.37 -12.11 22.86
N ILE A 123 9.60 -12.97 21.87
CA ILE A 123 10.94 -13.23 21.32
C ILE A 123 10.90 -13.44 19.81
N ASP A 124 11.85 -12.84 19.10
CA ASP A 124 11.92 -12.89 17.63
C ASP A 124 12.91 -13.95 17.14
N TYR A 125 13.91 -14.29 17.98
CA TYR A 125 15.01 -15.18 17.64
C TYR A 125 15.63 -15.87 18.88
N VAL A 126 15.86 -17.18 18.78
CA VAL A 126 16.53 -18.00 19.81
C VAL A 126 17.67 -18.78 19.18
N THR A 127 18.80 -18.88 19.87
CA THR A 127 19.96 -19.67 19.42
C THR A 127 20.64 -20.41 20.57
N ASN A 128 21.39 -21.47 20.29
CA ASN A 128 22.34 -22.06 21.22
C ASN A 128 23.82 -21.76 20.84
N ALA A 129 24.04 -20.97 19.79
CA ALA A 129 25.35 -20.69 19.21
C ALA A 129 25.95 -19.35 19.69
N HIS A 130 25.15 -18.46 20.30
CA HIS A 130 25.63 -17.13 20.72
C HIS A 130 25.01 -16.65 22.06
N PRO A 131 25.78 -16.57 23.17
CA PRO A 131 27.16 -17.02 23.29
C PRO A 131 27.25 -18.56 23.22
N PRO A 132 28.30 -19.13 22.62
CA PRO A 132 28.43 -20.58 22.47
C PRO A 132 28.79 -21.21 23.82
N THR A 133 28.08 -22.28 24.18
CA THR A 133 28.40 -23.13 25.35
C THR A 133 28.35 -24.63 25.02
N LEU A 134 27.94 -24.97 23.79
CA LEU A 134 27.90 -26.32 23.23
C LEU A 134 29.05 -26.49 22.21
N PRO A 135 29.46 -27.73 21.91
CA PRO A 135 30.41 -28.02 20.84
C PRO A 135 30.02 -27.36 19.50
N ASP A 136 31.02 -26.89 18.75
CA ASP A 136 30.83 -26.34 17.39
C ASP A 136 30.28 -27.42 16.47
N GLY A 137 29.17 -27.17 15.76
CA GLY A 137 28.44 -28.19 15.00
C GLY A 137 27.19 -28.77 15.69
N LEU A 138 26.79 -28.24 16.85
CA LEU A 138 25.46 -28.46 17.45
C LEU A 138 24.53 -27.22 17.31
N ASP A 139 24.90 -26.29 16.45
CA ASP A 139 24.27 -24.98 16.36
C ASP A 139 22.85 -25.10 15.80
N THR A 140 21.89 -24.53 16.54
CA THR A 140 20.47 -24.45 16.20
C THR A 140 20.00 -23.03 16.43
N GLU A 141 19.40 -22.44 15.40
CA GLU A 141 18.79 -21.11 15.46
C GLU A 141 17.31 -21.20 15.06
N VAL A 142 16.43 -20.54 15.83
CA VAL A 142 14.98 -20.63 15.68
C VAL A 142 14.36 -19.24 15.65
N PHE A 143 13.52 -18.98 14.63
CA PHE A 143 12.85 -17.69 14.43
C PHE A 143 11.56 -17.85 13.61
N SER A 144 10.68 -16.86 13.64
CA SER A 144 9.42 -16.89 12.87
C SER A 144 9.65 -16.66 11.38
N PHE A 145 8.69 -17.06 10.55
CA PHE A 145 8.67 -16.67 9.14
C PHE A 145 8.62 -15.15 8.95
N GLY A 146 7.91 -14.42 9.82
CA GLY A 146 7.91 -12.95 9.80
C GLY A 146 9.29 -12.35 10.10
N THR A 147 10.06 -12.94 11.03
CA THR A 147 11.44 -12.54 11.32
C THR A 147 12.34 -12.79 10.10
N LEU A 148 12.17 -13.94 9.44
CA LEU A 148 12.90 -14.28 8.21
C LEU A 148 12.57 -13.30 7.07
N GLU A 149 11.30 -12.97 6.87
CA GLU A 149 10.87 -12.04 5.82
C GLU A 149 11.41 -10.63 6.06
N ARG A 150 11.32 -10.11 7.29
CA ARG A 150 11.93 -8.82 7.67
C ARG A 150 13.42 -8.81 7.36
N THR A 151 14.12 -9.88 7.74
CA THR A 151 15.55 -10.05 7.48
C THR A 151 15.85 -10.11 6.00
N TRP A 152 15.09 -10.90 5.22
CA TRP A 152 15.25 -11.04 3.78
C TRP A 152 15.06 -9.72 3.03
N ARG A 153 14.12 -8.86 3.47
CA ARG A 153 13.88 -7.53 2.88
C ARG A 153 14.98 -6.52 3.23
N ALA A 154 15.48 -6.56 4.47
CA ALA A 154 16.35 -5.53 5.00
C ALA A 154 17.86 -5.85 4.87
N ALA A 155 18.25 -7.11 4.69
CA ALA A 155 19.64 -7.52 4.55
C ALA A 155 20.25 -6.98 3.24
N THR A 156 21.27 -6.12 3.35
CA THR A 156 21.91 -5.47 2.21
C THR A 156 23.30 -6.04 1.91
N THR A 157 24.04 -6.49 2.93
CA THR A 157 25.42 -6.96 2.77
C THR A 157 25.50 -8.41 2.27
N GLN A 158 26.60 -8.76 1.61
CA GLN A 158 26.83 -10.13 1.14
C GLN A 158 26.94 -11.11 2.31
N TYR A 159 27.58 -10.70 3.40
CA TYR A 159 27.65 -11.43 4.66
C TYR A 159 26.26 -11.78 5.22
N GLN A 160 25.35 -10.80 5.31
CA GLN A 160 23.97 -11.04 5.78
C GLN A 160 23.21 -12.00 4.85
N LYS A 161 23.42 -11.88 3.53
CA LYS A 161 22.79 -12.74 2.52
C LYS A 161 23.35 -14.17 2.49
N GLU A 162 24.62 -14.37 2.82
CA GLU A 162 25.25 -15.71 2.82
C GLU A 162 24.97 -16.50 4.11
N HIS A 163 24.87 -15.83 5.26
CA HIS A 163 24.76 -16.49 6.56
C HIS A 163 23.36 -16.45 7.19
N VAL A 164 22.37 -15.83 6.52
CA VAL A 164 20.94 -15.82 6.86
C VAL A 164 20.57 -15.02 8.12
N THR A 165 21.18 -15.32 9.27
CA THR A 165 20.87 -14.72 10.58
C THR A 165 21.71 -13.50 11.00
N PRO A 166 22.83 -13.08 10.35
CA PRO A 166 23.61 -11.94 10.85
C PRO A 166 22.81 -10.66 11.00
N PHE A 167 21.90 -10.36 10.08
CA PHE A 167 21.06 -9.16 10.19
C PHE A 167 20.24 -9.17 11.49
N ILE A 168 19.67 -10.32 11.87
CA ILE A 168 18.94 -10.47 13.14
C ILE A 168 19.89 -10.21 14.32
N VAL A 169 21.08 -10.80 14.28
CA VAL A 169 22.07 -10.72 15.36
C VAL A 169 22.60 -9.28 15.53
N GLU A 170 22.89 -8.58 14.44
CA GLU A 170 23.47 -7.23 14.39
C GLU A 170 22.50 -6.14 14.83
N HIS A 171 21.19 -6.34 14.67
CA HIS A 171 20.19 -5.30 14.92
C HIS A 171 19.49 -5.48 16.27
N ASN A 172 19.46 -4.42 17.08
CA ASN A 172 18.91 -4.44 18.44
C ASN A 172 17.38 -4.44 18.50
N GLU A 173 16.70 -4.16 17.37
CA GLU A 173 15.25 -4.20 17.27
C GLU A 173 14.66 -5.61 17.42
N PHE A 174 15.46 -6.67 17.22
CA PHE A 174 15.04 -8.05 17.42
C PHE A 174 15.24 -8.46 18.87
N ARG A 175 14.19 -9.01 19.48
CA ARG A 175 14.24 -9.61 20.82
C ARG A 175 14.90 -10.98 20.69
N LYS A 176 16.12 -11.09 21.21
CA LYS A 176 17.01 -12.25 21.06
C LYS A 176 17.24 -12.94 22.40
N ASN A 177 17.37 -14.25 22.41
CA ASN A 177 17.80 -14.99 23.61
C ASN A 177 18.61 -16.24 23.24
N SER A 178 19.32 -16.79 24.21
CA SER A 178 20.22 -17.91 24.03
C SER A 178 19.95 -19.03 25.02
N ILE A 179 19.99 -20.28 24.58
CA ILE A 179 20.07 -21.44 25.46
C ILE A 179 21.53 -21.77 25.73
N LYS A 180 21.84 -22.07 26.99
CA LYS A 180 23.20 -22.35 27.44
C LYS A 180 23.29 -23.70 28.11
N ASN A 181 24.39 -24.40 27.90
CA ASN A 181 24.78 -25.54 28.72
C ASN A 181 25.37 -25.05 30.05
N SER A 182 25.22 -25.86 31.09
CA SER A 182 25.77 -25.54 32.42
C SER A 182 27.31 -25.57 32.44
N THR A 183 27.91 -26.40 31.59
CA THR A 183 29.37 -26.48 31.36
C THR A 183 29.70 -25.91 29.99
N ASP A 184 30.72 -25.07 29.91
CA ASP A 184 31.20 -24.53 28.63
C ASP A 184 31.99 -25.59 27.84
N LEU A 185 31.36 -26.11 26.80
CA LEU A 185 31.92 -27.09 25.85
C LEU A 185 32.26 -26.46 24.50
N SER A 186 32.29 -25.13 24.40
CA SER A 186 32.50 -24.41 23.13
C SER A 186 33.89 -24.59 22.51
N HIS A 187 34.84 -25.13 23.29
CA HIS A 187 36.19 -25.51 22.84
C HIS A 187 36.21 -26.79 22.00
N MET A 188 35.15 -27.61 22.04
CA MET A 188 35.06 -28.84 21.26
C MET A 188 34.57 -28.57 19.83
N ARG A 189 35.21 -29.20 18.84
CA ARG A 189 34.91 -29.01 17.41
C ARG A 189 34.28 -30.25 16.79
N TRP A 190 32.97 -30.22 16.53
CA TRP A 190 32.18 -31.34 16.01
C TRP A 190 31.58 -31.07 14.61
N CYS A 191 31.75 -29.87 14.06
CA CYS A 191 31.42 -29.52 12.69
C CYS A 191 32.46 -30.07 11.71
N VAL A 192 32.08 -30.26 10.45
CA VAL A 192 32.98 -30.75 9.39
C VAL A 192 33.31 -29.63 8.43
N ASP A 193 34.52 -29.07 8.50
CA ASP A 193 35.04 -28.15 7.48
C ASP A 193 36.39 -28.59 6.91
N GLU A 194 37.19 -29.27 7.72
CA GLU A 194 38.56 -29.68 7.39
C GLU A 194 38.65 -31.22 7.31
N PRO A 195 39.68 -31.77 6.63
CA PRO A 195 39.90 -33.22 6.57
C PRO A 195 40.02 -33.90 7.95
N GLN A 196 40.56 -33.21 8.96
CA GLN A 196 40.65 -33.70 10.33
C GLN A 196 39.28 -33.82 10.99
N ASP A 197 38.37 -32.89 10.71
CA ASP A 197 37.02 -32.91 11.28
C ASP A 197 36.26 -34.16 10.82
N ILE A 198 36.36 -34.52 9.53
CA ILE A 198 35.69 -35.73 9.04
C ILE A 198 36.32 -37.02 9.58
N GLN A 199 37.62 -37.02 9.88
CA GLN A 199 38.28 -38.15 10.55
C GLN A 199 37.73 -38.32 11.97
N PHE A 200 37.60 -37.22 12.72
CA PHE A 200 36.99 -37.22 14.04
C PHE A 200 35.57 -37.76 13.99
N VAL A 201 34.72 -37.21 13.12
CA VAL A 201 33.32 -37.64 13.00
C VAL A 201 33.22 -39.12 12.60
N ARG A 202 34.06 -39.60 11.65
CA ARG A 202 34.11 -41.03 11.28
C ARG A 202 34.50 -41.91 12.47
N ALA A 203 35.46 -41.50 13.29
CA ALA A 203 35.85 -42.25 14.48
C ALA A 203 34.73 -42.30 15.53
N VAL A 204 34.03 -41.17 15.76
CA VAL A 204 32.86 -41.13 16.65
C VAL A 204 31.74 -42.05 16.15
N TYR A 205 31.41 -41.98 14.86
CA TYR A 205 30.38 -42.81 14.27
C TYR A 205 30.74 -44.30 14.31
N LYS A 206 32.00 -44.67 14.03
CA LYS A 206 32.45 -46.07 14.10
C LYS A 206 32.21 -46.71 15.48
N GLU A 207 32.30 -45.92 16.55
CA GLU A 207 32.16 -46.40 17.92
C GLU A 207 30.71 -46.35 18.43
N LEU A 208 29.92 -45.36 17.99
CA LEU A 208 28.57 -45.11 18.54
C LEU A 208 27.42 -45.46 17.59
N TYR A 209 27.67 -45.53 16.29
CA TYR A 209 26.63 -45.77 15.28
C TYR A 209 26.47 -47.27 15.02
N ASN A 210 25.46 -47.87 15.63
CA ASN A 210 25.13 -49.28 15.43
C ASN A 210 24.06 -49.47 14.33
N GLY A 211 24.41 -49.13 13.09
CA GLY A 211 23.58 -49.45 11.92
C GLY A 211 22.20 -48.77 11.85
N GLY A 212 21.99 -47.68 12.58
CA GLY A 212 20.74 -46.90 12.56
C GLY A 212 20.29 -46.33 13.91
N SER A 213 20.88 -46.76 15.02
CA SER A 213 20.61 -46.18 16.34
C SER A 213 21.20 -44.78 16.46
N LEU A 214 20.36 -43.81 16.80
CA LEU A 214 20.83 -42.47 17.13
C LEU A 214 21.51 -42.45 18.51
N PHE A 215 22.55 -41.64 18.63
CA PHE A 215 23.28 -41.41 19.88
C PHE A 215 23.26 -39.91 20.21
N THR A 216 23.38 -39.59 21.49
CA THR A 216 23.23 -38.21 22.00
C THR A 216 24.58 -37.51 22.15
N MET A 217 24.56 -36.19 22.37
CA MET A 217 25.73 -35.43 22.82
C MET A 217 26.40 -36.10 24.02
N GLN A 218 25.63 -36.58 25.01
CA GLN A 218 26.18 -37.25 26.18
C GLN A 218 26.94 -38.52 25.80
N SER A 219 26.43 -39.30 24.84
CA SER A 219 27.12 -40.51 24.35
C SER A 219 28.47 -40.19 23.70
N VAL A 220 28.59 -39.04 23.02
CA VAL A 220 29.86 -38.57 22.47
C VAL A 220 30.79 -38.12 23.59
N LEU A 221 30.31 -37.36 24.58
CA LEU A 221 31.13 -36.97 25.74
C LEU A 221 31.65 -38.18 26.52
N ASP A 222 30.81 -39.19 26.76
CA ASP A 222 31.20 -40.44 27.41
C ASP A 222 32.22 -41.24 26.59
N LEU A 223 32.18 -41.13 25.25
CA LEU A 223 33.20 -41.69 24.37
C LEU A 223 34.52 -40.93 24.52
N LEU A 224 34.50 -39.59 24.50
CA LEU A 224 35.72 -38.78 24.63
C LEU A 224 36.38 -38.95 25.99
N GLN A 225 35.60 -39.18 27.05
CA GLN A 225 36.15 -39.51 28.36
C GLN A 225 36.88 -40.87 28.37
N ARG A 226 36.36 -41.85 27.62
CA ARG A 226 36.97 -43.20 27.48
C ARG A 226 38.12 -43.24 26.48
N LYS A 227 38.09 -42.37 25.47
CA LYS A 227 39.01 -42.28 24.33
C LYS A 227 39.44 -40.82 24.09
N PRO A 228 40.19 -40.19 25.01
CA PRO A 228 40.56 -38.78 24.92
C PRO A 228 41.49 -38.47 23.74
N GLU A 229 42.11 -39.49 23.13
CA GLU A 229 42.87 -39.34 21.90
C GLU A 229 42.03 -38.90 20.70
N LEU A 230 40.71 -39.16 20.69
CA LEU A 230 39.83 -38.76 19.60
C LEU A 230 39.65 -37.24 19.55
N GLU A 231 39.58 -36.57 20.69
CA GLU A 231 39.44 -35.11 20.75
C GLU A 231 40.66 -34.39 20.17
N LYS A 232 41.85 -35.01 20.27
CA LYS A 232 43.10 -34.45 19.72
C LYS A 232 43.15 -34.43 18.19
N ILE A 233 42.20 -35.07 17.50
CA ILE A 233 42.18 -35.13 16.03
C ILE A 233 41.99 -33.74 15.43
N ASN A 234 41.12 -32.90 16.02
CA ASN A 234 40.77 -31.59 15.46
C ASN A 234 40.70 -30.44 16.49
N ASN A 235 41.09 -30.65 17.76
CA ASN A 235 41.06 -29.62 18.79
C ASN A 235 42.09 -28.47 18.62
N THR A 236 42.97 -28.55 17.62
CA THR A 236 43.93 -27.49 17.29
C THR A 236 43.35 -26.40 16.37
N ILE A 237 42.13 -26.60 15.86
CA ILE A 237 41.45 -25.69 14.94
C ILE A 237 40.42 -24.87 15.72
N GLY A 238 40.47 -23.54 15.59
CA GLY A 238 39.58 -22.64 16.33
C GLY A 238 38.13 -22.68 15.84
N ARG A 239 37.18 -22.45 16.75
CA ARG A 239 35.76 -22.29 16.42
C ARG A 239 35.56 -21.13 15.43
N ASN A 240 34.79 -21.38 14.38
CA ASN A 240 34.48 -20.40 13.33
C ASN A 240 35.71 -19.84 12.58
N ASP A 241 36.87 -20.51 12.56
CA ASP A 241 38.06 -20.03 11.85
C ASP A 241 37.82 -19.79 10.35
N GLY A 242 36.92 -20.55 9.71
CA GLY A 242 36.52 -20.31 8.32
C GLY A 242 35.68 -19.05 8.10
N LEU A 243 34.87 -18.66 9.09
CA LEU A 243 34.12 -17.41 9.08
C LEU A 243 35.06 -16.22 9.28
N LYS A 244 35.98 -16.33 10.25
CA LYS A 244 37.02 -15.31 10.51
C LYS A 244 37.90 -15.10 9.28
N LYS A 245 38.41 -16.17 8.66
CA LYS A 245 39.17 -16.07 7.40
C LYS A 245 38.35 -15.51 6.25
N SER A 246 37.05 -15.79 6.15
CA SER A 246 36.20 -15.17 5.12
C SER A 246 36.01 -13.67 5.35
N LEU A 247 35.88 -13.23 6.60
CA LEU A 247 35.82 -11.82 6.99
C LEU A 247 37.17 -11.10 6.82
N GLU A 248 38.29 -11.81 7.05
CA GLU A 248 39.66 -11.33 6.81
C GLU A 248 39.99 -11.28 5.30
N GLU A 249 39.54 -12.26 4.50
CA GLU A 249 39.71 -12.29 3.05
C GLU A 249 38.89 -11.21 2.34
N GLU A 250 37.71 -10.83 2.88
CA GLU A 250 36.96 -9.63 2.44
C GLU A 250 37.74 -8.32 2.70
N GLN A 251 38.66 -8.32 3.68
CA GLN A 251 39.62 -7.21 3.88
C GLN A 251 40.84 -7.30 2.94
N VAL A 252 41.21 -8.49 2.46
CA VAL A 252 42.38 -8.74 1.58
C VAL A 252 42.09 -8.50 0.09
N ASP A 253 40.83 -8.64 -0.37
CA ASP A 253 40.41 -8.34 -1.76
C ASP A 253 40.33 -6.82 -2.07
N LYS A 254 40.92 -5.98 -1.20
CA LYS A 254 41.11 -4.53 -1.38
C LYS A 254 42.21 -4.16 -2.40
N THR A 255 42.88 -5.12 -3.02
CA THR A 255 43.99 -4.86 -3.95
C THR A 255 43.61 -4.88 -5.44
N LYS A 256 42.35 -5.17 -5.82
CA LYS A 256 41.88 -4.97 -7.21
C LYS A 256 41.30 -3.56 -7.43
N PHE A 257 42.22 -2.68 -7.81
CA PHE A 257 42.18 -1.23 -8.04
C PHE A 257 41.12 -0.67 -9.04
N SER A 258 40.00 -1.36 -9.33
CA SER A 258 39.05 -0.96 -10.39
C SER A 258 37.56 -1.07 -10.01
N ALA A 259 37.19 -1.90 -9.03
CA ALA A 259 35.78 -2.09 -8.64
C ALA A 259 35.29 -1.13 -7.53
N TYR A 260 36.20 -0.48 -6.80
CA TYR A 260 35.86 0.42 -5.68
C TYR A 260 35.15 1.71 -6.11
N PHE A 261 35.14 2.04 -7.39
CA PHE A 261 34.47 3.26 -7.86
C PHE A 261 32.95 3.11 -8.03
N LYS A 262 32.38 1.90 -8.10
CA LYS A 262 30.95 1.74 -8.45
C LYS A 262 29.95 1.75 -7.29
N LYS A 263 30.37 1.58 -6.03
CA LYS A 263 29.47 1.71 -4.87
C LYS A 263 29.46 3.16 -4.40
N GLY A 264 28.56 3.96 -4.96
CA GLY A 264 28.37 5.38 -4.61
C GLY A 264 28.31 6.35 -5.80
N LEU A 265 28.34 5.84 -7.03
CA LEU A 265 28.20 6.66 -8.23
C LEU A 265 26.72 6.87 -8.56
N LYS A 266 26.22 8.10 -8.34
CA LYS A 266 25.09 8.62 -9.09
C LYS A 266 25.63 9.49 -10.22
N GLU A 267 25.16 9.27 -11.44
CA GLU A 267 25.68 9.93 -12.63
C GLU A 267 24.57 10.38 -13.57
N ASN A 268 24.87 11.38 -14.39
CA ASN A 268 24.05 11.79 -15.52
C ASN A 268 24.94 11.98 -16.77
N GLU A 269 24.41 12.56 -17.85
CA GLU A 269 25.17 12.73 -19.10
C GLU A 269 26.41 13.63 -18.96
N ARG A 270 26.45 14.54 -17.97
CA ARG A 270 27.47 15.59 -17.86
C ARG A 270 28.41 15.44 -16.67
N MET A 271 27.97 14.76 -15.62
CA MET A 271 28.73 14.64 -14.38
C MET A 271 28.42 13.33 -13.64
N TYR A 272 29.22 13.06 -12.61
CA TYR A 272 28.90 12.09 -11.58
C TYR A 272 29.32 12.61 -10.20
N ILE A 273 28.72 12.04 -9.15
CA ILE A 273 29.16 12.25 -7.78
C ILE A 273 29.79 10.98 -7.22
N ARG A 274 30.85 11.13 -6.42
CA ARG A 274 31.47 10.01 -5.69
C ARG A 274 31.98 10.49 -4.34
N GLN A 275 32.24 9.58 -3.40
CA GLN A 275 32.82 9.94 -2.11
C GLN A 275 34.16 10.69 -2.30
N VAL A 276 34.34 11.76 -1.51
CA VAL A 276 35.61 12.49 -1.45
C VAL A 276 36.64 11.61 -0.73
N THR A 277 37.87 11.62 -1.22
CA THR A 277 39.00 10.91 -0.65
C THR A 277 40.13 11.90 -0.37
N GLU A 278 41.12 11.53 0.43
CA GLU A 278 42.29 12.40 0.68
C GLU A 278 43.05 12.77 -0.61
N ARG A 279 42.90 11.99 -1.68
CA ARG A 279 43.50 12.30 -3.00
C ARG A 279 42.86 13.51 -3.67
N ASP A 280 41.66 13.88 -3.27
CA ASP A 280 40.93 15.06 -3.77
C ASP A 280 41.40 16.35 -3.09
N ALA A 281 42.21 16.25 -2.02
CA ALA A 281 42.91 17.40 -1.45
C ALA A 281 44.04 17.85 -2.40
N THR A 282 43.67 18.66 -3.39
CA THR A 282 44.58 19.26 -4.37
C THR A 282 44.84 20.72 -4.03
N GLU A 283 45.91 21.29 -4.59
CA GLU A 283 46.19 22.73 -4.46
C GLU A 283 45.03 23.58 -5.01
N GLU A 284 44.37 23.08 -6.07
CA GLU A 284 43.20 23.73 -6.66
C GLU A 284 42.02 23.76 -5.66
N TYR A 285 41.76 22.66 -4.94
CA TYR A 285 40.71 22.64 -3.92
C TYR A 285 41.04 23.57 -2.74
N VAL A 286 42.29 23.59 -2.28
CA VAL A 286 42.75 24.54 -1.25
C VAL A 286 42.59 25.99 -1.72
N ALA A 287 42.88 26.28 -3.00
CA ALA A 287 42.69 27.60 -3.58
C ALA A 287 41.22 28.02 -3.60
N TRP A 288 40.29 27.11 -3.94
CA TRP A 288 38.85 27.40 -3.89
C TRP A 288 38.37 27.79 -2.49
N LEU A 289 38.79 27.07 -1.45
CA LEU A 289 38.38 27.36 -0.08
C LEU A 289 38.93 28.69 0.46
N ASN A 290 40.04 29.17 -0.10
CA ASN A 290 40.63 30.47 0.24
C ASN A 290 40.20 31.61 -0.69
N ASP A 291 39.46 31.32 -1.78
CA ASP A 291 38.90 32.35 -2.67
C ASP A 291 37.68 33.00 -2.01
N LYS A 292 37.70 34.33 -1.88
CA LYS A 292 36.65 35.10 -1.20
C LYS A 292 35.29 35.04 -1.90
N GLU A 293 35.25 34.84 -3.21
CA GLU A 293 33.98 34.71 -3.93
C GLU A 293 33.40 33.30 -3.81
N VAL A 294 34.25 32.27 -3.86
CA VAL A 294 33.80 30.87 -3.71
C VAL A 294 33.32 30.61 -2.28
N SER A 295 34.11 31.03 -1.29
CA SER A 295 33.83 30.79 0.13
C SER A 295 32.80 31.75 0.74
N LYS A 296 32.36 32.78 0.00
CA LYS A 296 31.51 33.89 0.51
C LYS A 296 30.35 33.46 1.41
N TYR A 297 29.69 32.36 1.06
CA TYR A 297 28.50 31.86 1.75
C TYR A 297 28.76 30.62 2.62
N LEU A 298 30.01 30.16 2.69
CA LEU A 298 30.40 29.00 3.50
C LEU A 298 30.73 29.44 4.93
N GLU A 299 30.52 28.56 5.90
CA GLU A 299 30.94 28.78 7.29
C GLU A 299 32.46 28.87 7.42
N SER A 300 33.19 28.20 6.54
CA SER A 300 34.65 28.14 6.53
C SER A 300 35.34 29.42 6.06
N ARG A 301 34.57 30.46 5.65
CA ARG A 301 35.08 31.76 5.14
C ARG A 301 35.97 32.54 6.12
N PHE A 302 35.90 32.22 7.40
CA PHE A 302 36.70 32.85 8.46
C PHE A 302 38.03 32.13 8.72
N GLN A 303 38.29 31.03 8.03
CA GLN A 303 39.48 30.20 8.23
C GLN A 303 40.35 30.24 6.97
N GLN A 304 41.66 30.33 7.18
CA GLN A 304 42.63 30.09 6.11
C GLN A 304 42.90 28.59 6.01
N HIS A 305 42.65 28.02 4.84
CA HIS A 305 42.80 26.58 4.60
C HIS A 305 44.18 26.25 4.07
N THR A 306 44.79 25.21 4.63
CA THR A 306 46.04 24.62 4.15
C THR A 306 45.74 23.24 3.57
N MET A 307 46.70 22.68 2.83
CA MET A 307 46.59 21.29 2.36
C MET A 307 46.30 20.31 3.52
N GLU A 308 46.94 20.53 4.66
CA GLU A 308 46.75 19.70 5.86
C GLU A 308 45.34 19.88 6.46
N SER A 309 44.82 21.11 6.52
CA SER A 309 43.46 21.35 7.04
C SER A 309 42.39 20.74 6.15
N VAL A 310 42.57 20.79 4.83
CA VAL A 310 41.62 20.18 3.86
C VAL A 310 41.67 18.65 3.96
N LYS A 311 42.85 18.04 4.03
CA LYS A 311 42.97 16.58 4.25
C LYS A 311 42.27 16.17 5.53
N LYS A 312 42.57 16.85 6.65
CA LYS A 312 41.93 16.58 7.94
C LYS A 312 40.40 16.73 7.88
N TYR A 313 39.89 17.73 7.16
CA TYR A 313 38.46 17.93 6.97
C TYR A 313 37.81 16.80 6.16
N ILE A 314 38.46 16.31 5.10
CA ILE A 314 38.01 15.18 4.31
C ILE A 314 37.98 13.91 5.18
N THR A 315 39.08 13.60 5.88
CA THR A 315 39.17 12.42 6.76
C THR A 315 38.10 12.47 7.84
N ALA A 316 37.93 13.61 8.52
CA ALA A 316 36.90 13.78 9.54
C ALA A 316 35.47 13.61 8.99
N SER A 317 35.21 14.09 7.77
CA SER A 317 33.90 13.93 7.12
C SER A 317 33.64 12.49 6.68
N SER A 318 34.68 11.75 6.31
CA SER A 318 34.59 10.34 5.92
C SER A 318 34.46 9.39 7.14
N ASP A 319 35.01 9.77 8.28
CA ASP A 319 34.91 9.00 9.54
C ASP A 319 33.57 9.20 10.26
N ASP A 320 32.90 10.33 10.03
CA ASP A 320 31.57 10.60 10.56
C ASP A 320 30.48 9.84 9.78
N LYS A 321 29.93 8.80 10.42
CA LYS A 321 28.87 7.95 9.84
C LYS A 321 27.60 8.73 9.48
N LYS A 322 27.37 9.90 10.08
CA LYS A 322 26.22 10.75 9.78
C LYS A 322 26.48 11.71 8.62
N THR A 323 27.72 11.83 8.15
CA THR A 323 28.07 12.71 7.05
C THR A 323 28.31 11.90 5.77
N LEU A 324 27.67 12.32 4.68
CA LEU A 324 28.04 11.90 3.33
C LEU A 324 28.70 13.06 2.63
N PHE A 325 29.92 12.85 2.12
CA PHE A 325 30.68 13.91 1.48
C PHE A 325 31.10 13.50 0.07
N PHE A 326 30.50 14.14 -0.93
CA PHE A 326 30.69 13.83 -2.33
C PHE A 326 31.54 14.86 -3.06
N ALA A 327 32.42 14.40 -3.93
CA ALA A 327 33.06 15.19 -4.98
C ALA A 327 32.14 15.21 -6.20
N VAL A 328 31.95 16.39 -6.79
CA VAL A 328 31.25 16.59 -8.07
C VAL A 328 32.29 16.54 -9.18
N ILE A 329 32.19 15.55 -10.06
CA ILE A 329 33.14 15.33 -11.15
C ILE A 329 32.46 15.61 -12.50
N ALA A 330 32.99 16.56 -13.26
CA ALA A 330 32.53 16.83 -14.63
C ALA A 330 33.17 15.82 -15.61
N LYS A 331 32.34 15.17 -16.42
CA LYS A 331 32.76 14.11 -17.36
C LYS A 331 33.54 14.63 -18.56
N ASP A 332 33.36 15.90 -18.94
CA ASP A 332 34.05 16.50 -20.09
C ASP A 332 35.58 16.49 -19.95
N LYS A 333 36.07 16.56 -18.71
CA LYS A 333 37.51 16.57 -18.38
C LYS A 333 37.89 15.60 -17.27
N GLU A 334 36.96 14.74 -16.82
CA GLU A 334 37.12 13.93 -15.60
C GLU A 334 37.65 14.77 -14.41
N LYS A 335 37.09 15.97 -14.26
CA LYS A 335 37.61 17.02 -13.37
C LYS A 335 36.73 17.17 -12.13
N HIS A 336 37.33 17.15 -10.94
CA HIS A 336 36.68 17.58 -9.71
C HIS A 336 36.39 19.09 -9.79
N ILE A 337 35.14 19.50 -9.58
CA ILE A 337 34.71 20.90 -9.74
C ILE A 337 33.98 21.47 -8.51
N GLY A 338 33.69 20.64 -7.51
CA GLY A 338 32.94 21.03 -6.32
C GLY A 338 32.58 19.86 -5.42
N ASN A 339 31.79 20.13 -4.39
CA ASN A 339 31.40 19.16 -3.38
C ASN A 339 29.93 19.29 -2.98
N VAL A 340 29.33 18.16 -2.60
CA VAL A 340 28.03 18.11 -1.93
C VAL A 340 28.23 17.44 -0.57
N LYS A 341 27.74 18.07 0.50
CA LYS A 341 27.77 17.53 1.86
C LYS A 341 26.36 17.30 2.33
N ILE A 342 26.10 16.12 2.88
CA ILE A 342 24.83 15.75 3.49
C ILE A 342 25.09 15.32 4.92
N VAL A 343 24.33 15.87 5.86
CA VAL A 343 24.38 15.48 7.28
C VAL A 343 23.04 14.85 7.64
N ILE A 344 23.08 13.57 8.01
CA ILE A 344 21.92 12.72 8.27
C ILE A 344 21.50 12.85 9.73
N ASP A 345 20.21 13.08 9.94
CA ASP A 345 19.53 12.91 11.22
C ASP A 345 18.69 11.63 11.18
N GLU A 346 19.28 10.56 11.68
CA GLU A 346 18.67 9.23 11.72
C GLU A 346 17.42 9.17 12.61
N HIS A 347 17.31 10.05 13.63
CA HIS A 347 16.17 10.03 14.55
C HIS A 347 14.90 10.57 13.89
N HIS A 348 15.05 11.56 13.00
CA HIS A 348 13.93 12.21 12.31
C HIS A 348 13.77 11.73 10.86
N ASN A 349 14.53 10.71 10.46
CA ASN A 349 14.59 10.18 9.09
C ASN A 349 14.78 11.28 8.03
N ASN A 350 15.64 12.26 8.31
CA ASN A 350 15.86 13.39 7.39
C ASN A 350 17.35 13.76 7.30
N ALA A 351 17.69 14.71 6.43
CA ALA A 351 19.06 15.21 6.31
C ALA A 351 19.13 16.69 5.93
N THR A 352 20.28 17.32 6.20
CA THR A 352 20.62 18.65 5.67
C THR A 352 21.62 18.51 4.53
N LEU A 353 21.34 19.13 3.37
CA LEU A 353 22.19 19.13 2.18
C LEU A 353 22.78 20.52 1.94
N GLY A 354 24.10 20.56 1.75
CA GLY A 354 24.85 21.73 1.33
C GLY A 354 25.68 21.44 0.07
N ILE A 355 25.93 22.47 -0.74
CA ILE A 355 26.71 22.36 -1.97
C ILE A 355 27.71 23.52 -2.10
N MET A 356 28.88 23.22 -2.66
CA MET A 356 29.89 24.19 -3.08
C MET A 356 30.39 23.83 -4.48
N LEU A 357 30.35 24.74 -5.44
CA LEU A 357 31.06 24.60 -6.71
C LEU A 357 32.30 25.49 -6.66
N GLY A 358 33.49 24.90 -6.62
CA GLY A 358 34.74 25.62 -6.49
C GLY A 358 35.26 26.17 -7.82
N ASP A 359 35.11 25.41 -8.91
CA ASP A 359 35.54 25.86 -10.24
C ASP A 359 34.53 26.83 -10.85
N LYS A 360 34.91 28.13 -10.88
CA LYS A 360 34.09 29.23 -11.41
C LYS A 360 33.71 29.04 -12.88
N ASN A 361 34.47 28.26 -13.67
CA ASN A 361 34.15 28.01 -15.07
C ASN A 361 32.85 27.21 -15.25
N TYR A 362 32.38 26.54 -14.21
CA TYR A 362 31.17 25.72 -14.23
C TYR A 362 29.95 26.43 -13.61
N TRP A 363 30.13 27.65 -13.10
CA TRP A 363 29.05 28.46 -12.54
C TRP A 363 28.05 28.88 -13.63
N GLY A 364 26.76 28.90 -13.27
CA GLY A 364 25.67 29.30 -14.19
C GLY A 364 25.32 28.27 -15.29
N LYS A 365 26.01 27.14 -15.36
CA LYS A 365 25.82 26.11 -16.43
C LYS A 365 24.91 24.94 -16.04
N GLY A 366 24.27 25.01 -14.87
CA GLY A 366 23.34 23.99 -14.35
C GLY A 366 23.98 22.87 -13.53
N TYR A 367 25.31 22.86 -13.36
CA TYR A 367 26.00 21.81 -12.61
C TYR A 367 25.54 21.71 -11.15
N GLY A 368 25.23 22.84 -10.52
CA GLY A 368 24.80 22.88 -9.12
C GLY A 368 23.46 22.19 -8.89
N SER A 369 22.44 22.48 -9.71
CA SER A 369 21.12 21.87 -9.60
C SER A 369 21.15 20.36 -9.87
N GLU A 370 21.97 19.93 -10.83
CA GLU A 370 22.11 18.50 -11.14
C GLU A 370 22.88 17.74 -10.06
N ALA A 371 23.93 18.34 -9.47
CA ALA A 371 24.63 17.74 -8.34
C ALA A 371 23.72 17.59 -7.11
N ILE A 372 22.87 18.60 -6.83
CA ILE A 372 21.85 18.52 -5.76
C ILE A 372 20.86 17.39 -6.05
N ALA A 373 20.37 17.27 -7.29
CA ALA A 373 19.43 16.23 -7.69
C ALA A 373 20.03 14.82 -7.51
N LEU A 374 21.24 14.58 -8.03
CA LEU A 374 21.93 13.29 -7.90
C LEU A 374 22.19 12.92 -6.44
N ALA A 375 22.58 13.89 -5.62
CA ALA A 375 22.81 13.67 -4.19
C ALA A 375 21.50 13.39 -3.44
N SER A 376 20.40 14.06 -3.81
CA SER A 376 19.08 13.82 -3.21
C SER A 376 18.55 12.43 -3.56
N GLU A 377 18.71 12.02 -4.82
CA GLU A 377 18.37 10.68 -5.30
C GLU A 377 19.17 9.60 -4.55
N TYR A 378 20.48 9.79 -4.39
CA TYR A 378 21.31 8.88 -3.58
C TYR A 378 20.77 8.71 -2.17
N VAL A 379 20.41 9.81 -1.50
CA VAL A 379 19.97 9.76 -0.10
C VAL A 379 18.57 9.13 0.03
N PHE A 380 17.66 9.40 -0.90
CA PHE A 380 16.35 8.75 -0.89
C PHE A 380 16.42 7.26 -1.21
N GLU A 381 17.22 6.85 -2.20
CA GLU A 381 17.28 5.46 -2.65
C GLU A 381 18.21 4.58 -1.79
N GLU A 382 19.41 5.06 -1.49
CA GLU A 382 20.45 4.27 -0.82
C GLU A 382 20.43 4.42 0.70
N LYS A 383 19.85 5.52 1.21
CA LYS A 383 19.70 5.75 2.67
C LYS A 383 18.27 5.67 3.16
N GLY A 384 17.27 5.65 2.26
CA GLY A 384 15.85 5.53 2.64
C GLY A 384 15.34 6.69 3.48
N LEU A 385 15.93 7.89 3.35
CA LEU A 385 15.47 9.04 4.13
C LEU A 385 14.11 9.54 3.63
N HIS A 386 13.33 10.11 4.54
CA HIS A 386 12.02 10.69 4.24
C HIS A 386 12.14 12.09 3.62
N LYS A 387 13.08 12.91 4.11
CA LYS A 387 13.14 14.33 3.75
C LYS A 387 14.57 14.88 3.76
N ILE A 388 14.83 15.86 2.91
CA ILE A 388 16.08 16.61 2.87
C ILE A 388 15.77 18.10 2.99
N HIS A 389 16.55 18.81 3.80
CA HIS A 389 16.49 20.25 3.98
C HIS A 389 17.76 20.92 3.46
N ALA A 390 17.64 22.19 3.05
CA ALA A 390 18.78 23.03 2.72
C ALA A 390 18.59 24.44 3.25
N TYR A 391 19.67 25.04 3.75
CA TYR A 391 19.70 26.38 4.31
C TYR A 391 20.49 27.29 3.37
N VAL A 392 19.82 28.27 2.78
CA VAL A 392 20.40 29.14 1.76
C VAL A 392 20.31 30.59 2.22
N ALA A 393 21.44 31.30 2.31
CA ALA A 393 21.43 32.74 2.56
C ALA A 393 20.57 33.45 1.51
N ALA A 394 19.64 34.31 1.91
CA ALA A 394 18.67 34.95 1.01
C ALA A 394 19.34 35.80 -0.10
N ILE A 395 20.56 36.29 0.16
CA ILE A 395 21.38 37.00 -0.82
C ILE A 395 22.02 36.08 -1.88
N ASN A 396 22.14 34.77 -1.61
CA ASN A 396 22.69 33.76 -2.51
C ASN A 396 21.62 33.25 -3.52
N LYS A 397 21.21 34.14 -4.42
CA LYS A 397 20.16 33.86 -5.43
C LYS A 397 20.49 32.68 -6.35
N SER A 398 21.77 32.40 -6.60
CA SER A 398 22.18 31.29 -7.47
C SER A 398 21.95 29.93 -6.81
N SER A 399 22.27 29.79 -5.51
CA SER A 399 22.00 28.57 -4.76
C SER A 399 20.50 28.32 -4.59
N ALA A 400 19.72 29.36 -4.27
CA ALA A 400 18.26 29.29 -4.17
C ALA A 400 17.64 28.70 -5.46
N LYS A 401 18.00 29.26 -6.63
CA LYS A 401 17.57 28.75 -7.93
C LYS A 401 18.04 27.33 -8.22
N ALA A 402 19.21 26.92 -7.71
CA ALA A 402 19.73 25.58 -7.92
C ALA A 402 18.90 24.54 -7.15
N PHE A 403 18.54 24.82 -5.89
CA PHE A 403 17.65 23.98 -5.09
C PHE A 403 16.24 23.89 -5.66
N GLU A 404 15.66 25.02 -6.08
CA GLU A 404 14.33 25.06 -6.73
C GLU A 404 14.31 24.20 -8.00
N LYS A 405 15.34 24.31 -8.85
CA LYS A 405 15.48 23.48 -10.05
C LYS A 405 15.68 21.99 -9.75
N ALA A 406 16.28 21.67 -8.61
CA ALA A 406 16.47 20.30 -8.16
C ALA A 406 15.22 19.69 -7.50
N GLY A 407 14.11 20.44 -7.41
CA GLY A 407 12.82 19.95 -6.90
C GLY A 407 12.52 20.34 -5.46
N PHE A 408 13.36 21.15 -4.81
CA PHE A 408 13.11 21.62 -3.45
C PHE A 408 12.09 22.77 -3.44
N ALA A 409 11.19 22.77 -2.45
CA ALA A 409 10.25 23.85 -2.20
C ALA A 409 10.76 24.76 -1.08
N HIS A 410 10.52 26.07 -1.18
CA HIS A 410 10.78 27.00 -0.07
C HIS A 410 9.72 26.80 1.02
N GLU A 411 10.15 26.38 2.22
CA GLU A 411 9.25 26.03 3.33
C GLU A 411 9.19 27.12 4.41
N ALA A 412 10.29 27.83 4.67
CA ALA A 412 10.36 28.83 5.73
C ALA A 412 11.53 29.82 5.55
N THR A 413 11.49 30.94 6.26
CA THR A 413 12.56 31.95 6.29
C THR A 413 12.99 32.26 7.72
N MET A 414 14.28 32.09 8.02
CA MET A 414 14.89 32.58 9.26
C MET A 414 15.37 34.02 9.06
N LYS A 415 14.84 34.95 9.86
CA LYS A 415 15.17 36.37 9.74
C LYS A 415 16.52 36.70 10.35
N GLN A 416 17.32 37.52 9.65
CA GLN A 416 18.62 38.02 10.14
C GLN A 416 19.56 36.93 10.69
N ASN A 417 19.55 35.74 10.08
CA ASN A 417 20.24 34.55 10.59
C ASN A 417 21.73 34.52 10.25
N VAL A 418 22.15 35.07 9.09
CA VAL A 418 23.54 34.95 8.62
C VAL A 418 24.21 36.33 8.46
N LEU A 419 25.37 36.50 9.08
CA LEU A 419 26.19 37.71 8.99
C LEU A 419 27.23 37.59 7.85
N ILE A 420 27.16 38.47 6.86
CA ILE A 420 28.09 38.51 5.72
C ILE A 420 28.57 39.96 5.55
N ASP A 421 29.88 40.17 5.58
CA ASP A 421 30.52 41.49 5.43
C ASP A 421 29.92 42.58 6.37
N GLY A 422 29.55 42.18 7.60
CA GLY A 422 28.99 43.08 8.61
C GLY A 422 27.49 43.36 8.50
N ILE A 423 26.79 42.72 7.55
CA ILE A 423 25.35 42.88 7.33
C ILE A 423 24.63 41.55 7.60
N TYR A 424 23.56 41.59 8.41
CA TYR A 424 22.70 40.43 8.64
C TYR A 424 21.73 40.22 7.49
N TYR A 425 21.67 38.98 7.00
CA TYR A 425 20.75 38.52 5.96
C TYR A 425 19.86 37.38 6.47
N ASP A 426 18.70 37.24 5.85
CA ASP A 426 17.81 36.11 6.08
C ASP A 426 18.41 34.80 5.54
N THR A 427 17.93 33.66 6.03
CA THR A 427 18.20 32.33 5.47
C THR A 427 16.89 31.68 5.05
N PHE A 428 16.81 31.26 3.79
CA PHE A 428 15.72 30.46 3.25
C PHE A 428 15.93 28.98 3.56
N ILE A 429 14.88 28.33 4.05
CA ILE A 429 14.82 26.89 4.29
C ILE A 429 14.08 26.27 3.13
N TYR A 430 14.76 25.37 2.43
CA TYR A 430 14.22 24.58 1.34
C TYR A 430 14.05 23.13 1.79
N GLY A 431 12.96 22.48 1.40
CA GLY A 431 12.67 21.08 1.74
C GLY A 431 12.34 20.23 0.50
N PHE A 432 12.72 18.95 0.54
CA PHE A 432 12.41 17.95 -0.48
C PHE A 432 12.04 16.62 0.18
N VAL A 433 10.84 16.11 -0.08
CA VAL A 433 10.32 14.84 0.49
C VAL A 433 10.53 13.71 -0.52
N ASN A 434 10.87 12.52 -0.02
CA ASN A 434 11.10 11.31 -0.81
C ASN A 434 9.89 11.02 -1.73
N PRO A 435 10.09 11.01 -3.07
CA PRO A 435 9.00 10.77 -4.01
C PRO A 435 8.40 9.35 -3.99
N GLU A 436 9.07 8.37 -3.38
CA GLU A 436 8.57 6.99 -3.25
C GLU A 436 7.82 6.77 -1.93
N GLU A 437 8.15 7.50 -0.85
CA GLU A 437 7.42 7.45 0.44
C GLU A 437 6.17 8.34 0.50
N ARG A 438 5.90 9.12 -0.56
CA ARG A 438 4.68 9.94 -0.63
C ARG A 438 3.40 9.11 -0.78
N PHE A 439 3.50 7.83 -1.13
CA PHE A 439 2.34 6.97 -1.29
C PHE A 439 1.98 6.26 0.02
N PRO A 440 0.69 5.99 0.26
CA PRO A 440 0.28 5.29 1.48
C PRO A 440 0.87 3.89 1.55
N ILE A 441 1.26 3.47 2.76
CA ILE A 441 1.64 2.08 3.03
C ILE A 441 0.36 1.24 3.02
N ILE A 442 0.28 0.20 2.18
CA ILE A 442 -0.96 -0.57 1.97
C ILE A 442 -0.78 -2.08 2.21
N THR A 443 0.13 -2.45 3.10
CA THR A 443 0.52 -3.85 3.37
C THR A 443 -0.67 -4.67 3.87
N LYS A 444 -1.32 -4.25 4.94
CA LYS A 444 -2.50 -4.93 5.53
C LYS A 444 -3.68 -4.91 4.56
N SER A 445 -3.86 -3.80 3.83
CA SER A 445 -4.86 -3.71 2.77
C SER A 445 -4.68 -4.80 1.70
N ASN A 446 -3.44 -5.08 1.30
CA ASN A 446 -3.14 -6.11 0.30
C ASN A 446 -3.30 -7.52 0.89
N GLU A 447 -2.88 -7.77 2.13
CA GLU A 447 -3.11 -9.05 2.82
C GLU A 447 -4.60 -9.40 2.93
N LEU A 448 -5.45 -8.42 3.29
CA LEU A 448 -6.90 -8.61 3.31
C LEU A 448 -7.46 -8.89 1.92
N TRP A 449 -6.95 -8.21 0.89
CA TRP A 449 -7.38 -8.43 -0.49
C TRP A 449 -7.05 -9.84 -0.98
N GLU A 450 -5.84 -10.34 -0.71
CA GLU A 450 -5.41 -11.70 -1.06
C GLU A 450 -6.27 -12.78 -0.39
N ARG A 451 -6.76 -12.52 0.82
CA ARG A 451 -7.72 -13.38 1.50
C ARG A 451 -9.11 -13.26 0.87
N ALA A 452 -9.56 -12.04 0.59
CA ALA A 452 -10.89 -11.77 0.08
C ALA A 452 -11.13 -12.37 -1.31
N ILE A 453 -10.19 -12.26 -2.25
CA ILE A 453 -10.36 -12.81 -3.61
C ILE A 453 -10.51 -14.34 -3.65
N LYS A 454 -10.13 -15.04 -2.57
CA LYS A 454 -10.30 -16.49 -2.44
C LYS A 454 -11.71 -16.88 -1.99
N ILE A 455 -12.42 -15.99 -1.31
CA ILE A 455 -13.70 -16.29 -0.64
C ILE A 455 -14.86 -15.40 -1.11
N LEU A 456 -14.59 -14.23 -1.70
CA LEU A 456 -15.57 -13.28 -2.19
C LEU A 456 -15.51 -13.18 -3.72
N PRO A 457 -16.64 -13.35 -4.44
CA PRO A 457 -16.69 -13.06 -5.86
C PRO A 457 -16.25 -11.62 -6.16
N GLY A 458 -15.23 -11.46 -7.00
CA GLY A 458 -14.66 -10.14 -7.30
C GLY A 458 -13.94 -9.45 -6.12
N GLY A 459 -13.71 -10.16 -5.01
CA GLY A 459 -13.01 -9.66 -3.83
C GLY A 459 -13.77 -8.60 -3.00
N THR A 460 -15.01 -8.27 -3.36
CA THR A 460 -15.82 -7.24 -2.68
C THR A 460 -17.31 -7.55 -2.74
N GLN A 461 -18.06 -7.02 -1.78
CA GLN A 461 -19.52 -7.07 -1.76
C GLN A 461 -20.18 -5.99 -2.64
N THR A 462 -19.43 -4.97 -3.07
CA THR A 462 -19.96 -3.85 -3.84
C THR A 462 -19.00 -3.51 -4.98
N ALA A 463 -19.41 -3.79 -6.22
CA ALA A 463 -18.57 -3.58 -7.41
C ALA A 463 -18.11 -2.12 -7.58
N SER A 464 -18.95 -1.14 -7.21
CA SER A 464 -18.59 0.29 -7.27
C SER A 464 -17.55 0.71 -6.21
N LYS A 465 -17.23 -0.17 -5.27
CA LYS A 465 -16.14 0.00 -4.28
C LYS A 465 -14.97 -0.95 -4.56
N ALA A 466 -15.00 -1.68 -5.69
CA ALA A 466 -13.94 -2.62 -6.02
C ALA A 466 -12.61 -1.88 -6.26
N PRO A 467 -11.46 -2.51 -5.97
CA PRO A 467 -10.15 -1.88 -6.16
C PRO A 467 -9.88 -1.39 -7.59
N ASN A 468 -10.53 -1.98 -8.59
CA ASN A 468 -10.43 -1.57 -10.00
C ASN A 468 -11.11 -0.23 -10.32
N GLN A 469 -11.86 0.35 -9.38
CA GLN A 469 -12.37 1.71 -9.50
C GLN A 469 -11.28 2.77 -9.25
N PHE A 470 -10.18 2.35 -8.61
CA PHE A 470 -9.04 3.16 -8.19
C PHE A 470 -7.73 2.62 -8.81
N VAL A 471 -6.60 3.23 -8.45
CA VAL A 471 -5.26 2.84 -8.93
C VAL A 471 -4.75 1.67 -8.09
N ASN A 472 -4.75 0.47 -8.66
CA ASN A 472 -4.23 -0.70 -7.96
C ASN A 472 -2.74 -0.53 -7.63
N ARG A 473 -2.25 -1.23 -6.59
CA ARG A 473 -0.92 -1.09 -5.96
C ARG A 473 -0.62 0.25 -5.26
N ILE A 474 -1.42 1.29 -5.52
CA ILE A 474 -1.25 2.61 -4.86
C ILE A 474 -2.36 2.87 -3.84
N TYR A 475 -3.62 2.60 -4.19
CA TYR A 475 -4.75 2.88 -3.28
C TYR A 475 -4.93 1.78 -2.23
N PRO A 476 -5.35 2.16 -1.00
CA PRO A 476 -5.82 1.18 -0.02
C PRO A 476 -7.10 0.49 -0.54
N LYS A 477 -7.27 -0.78 -0.18
CA LYS A 477 -8.46 -1.57 -0.56
C LYS A 477 -9.50 -1.62 0.55
N TYR A 478 -9.13 -1.29 1.78
CA TYR A 478 -9.96 -1.43 2.96
C TYR A 478 -9.90 -0.19 3.84
N ILE A 479 -11.06 0.40 4.10
CA ILE A 479 -11.24 1.45 5.11
C ILE A 479 -11.63 0.78 6.43
N GLN A 480 -10.94 1.13 7.52
CA GLN A 480 -11.17 0.59 8.85
C GLN A 480 -12.17 1.44 9.66
N ARG A 481 -12.09 2.76 9.55
CA ARG A 481 -12.94 3.70 10.29
C ARG A 481 -13.11 5.03 9.54
N GLY A 482 -14.11 5.80 9.92
CA GLY A 482 -14.32 7.17 9.45
C GLY A 482 -14.91 8.07 10.53
N ASN A 483 -14.66 9.37 10.43
CA ASN A 483 -15.19 10.41 11.30
C ASN A 483 -15.31 11.72 10.51
N GLY A 484 -16.50 12.30 10.45
CA GLY A 484 -16.76 13.49 9.65
C GLY A 484 -16.52 13.26 8.16
N SER A 485 -15.70 14.10 7.53
CA SER A 485 -15.24 14.00 6.13
C SER A 485 -14.01 13.08 5.96
N HIS A 486 -13.48 12.51 7.06
CA HIS A 486 -12.22 11.76 7.04
C HIS A 486 -12.43 10.25 7.21
N VAL A 487 -11.53 9.47 6.60
CA VAL A 487 -11.46 8.01 6.74
C VAL A 487 -10.03 7.55 6.99
N TRP A 488 -9.88 6.42 7.67
CA TRP A 488 -8.60 5.77 7.91
C TRP A 488 -8.65 4.34 7.38
N ASP A 489 -7.64 3.96 6.61
CA ASP A 489 -7.49 2.59 6.14
C ASP A 489 -6.97 1.65 7.24
N VAL A 490 -6.91 0.36 6.90
CA VAL A 490 -6.42 -0.70 7.82
C VAL A 490 -4.92 -0.59 8.13
N ASP A 491 -4.18 0.18 7.33
CA ASP A 491 -2.76 0.46 7.50
C ASP A 491 -2.50 1.70 8.36
N GLY A 492 -3.54 2.50 8.62
CA GLY A 492 -3.51 3.67 9.49
C GLY A 492 -3.39 5.00 8.74
N ASN A 493 -3.38 4.99 7.40
CA ASN A 493 -3.32 6.22 6.62
C ASN A 493 -4.66 6.95 6.67
N GLU A 494 -4.62 8.27 6.73
CA GLU A 494 -5.80 9.14 6.80
C GLU A 494 -6.08 9.81 5.45
N TYR A 495 -7.37 9.94 5.12
CA TYR A 495 -7.80 10.60 3.89
C TYR A 495 -9.05 11.45 4.07
N ILE A 496 -9.13 12.57 3.34
CA ILE A 496 -10.40 13.26 3.08
C ILE A 496 -11.18 12.43 2.04
N ASP A 497 -12.42 12.04 2.35
CA ASP A 497 -13.21 11.04 1.60
C ASP A 497 -14.33 11.66 0.73
N TYR A 498 -14.07 11.76 -0.57
CA TYR A 498 -15.04 12.23 -1.56
C TYR A 498 -15.93 11.15 -2.18
N PRO A 499 -15.54 9.86 -2.24
CA PRO A 499 -16.50 8.78 -2.48
C PRO A 499 -17.64 8.75 -1.47
N SER A 500 -17.36 9.08 -0.20
CA SER A 500 -18.34 9.28 0.88
C SER A 500 -19.39 8.16 0.94
N SER A 501 -18.91 6.91 0.92
CA SER A 501 -19.75 5.71 0.92
C SER A 501 -20.76 5.62 -0.24
N LEU A 502 -20.41 6.08 -1.44
CA LEU A 502 -21.33 6.22 -2.60
C LEU A 502 -22.46 7.24 -2.34
N GLY A 503 -22.16 8.26 -1.54
CA GLY A 503 -23.05 9.36 -1.19
C GLY A 503 -24.15 9.01 -0.17
N VAL A 504 -23.94 7.97 0.63
CA VAL A 504 -24.89 7.55 1.69
C VAL A 504 -24.79 8.45 2.93
N ASN A 505 -23.58 8.90 3.28
CA ASN A 505 -23.33 9.61 4.54
C ASN A 505 -23.49 11.13 4.35
N ILE A 506 -24.72 11.62 4.23
CA ILE A 506 -24.98 13.05 3.97
C ILE A 506 -24.41 13.99 5.04
N LEU A 507 -24.37 13.56 6.30
CA LEU A 507 -23.79 14.33 7.41
C LEU A 507 -22.28 14.09 7.56
N GLY A 508 -21.77 12.98 7.05
CA GLY A 508 -20.41 12.48 7.29
C GLY A 508 -20.40 11.18 8.12
N HIS A 509 -19.22 10.60 8.28
CA HIS A 509 -19.01 9.36 9.03
C HIS A 509 -19.11 9.57 10.53
N ALA A 510 -19.66 8.59 11.25
CA ALA A 510 -19.76 8.60 12.73
C ALA A 510 -20.32 9.91 13.31
N TYR A 511 -21.33 10.49 12.65
CA TYR A 511 -21.88 11.78 13.05
C TYR A 511 -22.51 11.71 14.45
N PRO A 512 -22.08 12.54 15.44
CA PRO A 512 -22.38 12.32 16.86
C PRO A 512 -23.86 12.09 17.18
N ARG A 513 -24.75 12.97 16.70
CA ARG A 513 -26.19 12.85 17.00
C ARG A 513 -26.85 11.61 16.39
N VAL A 514 -26.33 11.14 15.25
CA VAL A 514 -26.81 9.89 14.63
C VAL A 514 -26.28 8.69 15.41
N VAL A 515 -25.01 8.72 15.82
CA VAL A 515 -24.41 7.66 16.65
C VAL A 515 -25.15 7.55 18.00
N GLU A 516 -25.42 8.67 18.67
CA GLU A 516 -26.18 8.70 19.92
C GLU A 516 -27.58 8.10 19.76
N ALA A 517 -28.30 8.43 18.67
CA ALA A 517 -29.61 7.87 18.38
C ALA A 517 -29.54 6.35 18.13
N ILE A 518 -28.51 5.88 17.43
CA ILE A 518 -28.26 4.45 17.18
C ILE A 518 -27.96 3.73 18.49
N GLU A 519 -27.07 4.26 19.32
CA GLU A 519 -26.67 3.66 20.60
C GLU A 519 -27.84 3.61 21.58
N HIS A 520 -28.65 4.66 21.63
CA HIS A 520 -29.85 4.69 22.45
C HIS A 520 -30.84 3.62 22.00
N GLN A 521 -31.20 3.60 20.71
CA GLN A 521 -32.17 2.62 20.19
C GLN A 521 -31.66 1.19 20.33
N ALA A 522 -30.36 0.93 20.15
CA ALA A 522 -29.78 -0.40 20.32
C ALA A 522 -29.94 -0.96 21.75
N ARG A 523 -30.04 -0.09 22.77
CA ARG A 523 -30.30 -0.50 24.16
C ARG A 523 -31.76 -0.85 24.41
N GLU A 524 -32.68 -0.21 23.70
CA GLU A 524 -34.12 -0.47 23.77
C GLU A 524 -34.55 -1.67 22.91
N GLY A 525 -33.74 -2.05 21.93
CA GLY A 525 -33.96 -3.17 21.03
C GLY A 525 -34.04 -2.73 19.55
N THR A 526 -33.80 -3.68 18.66
CA THR A 526 -33.59 -3.40 17.23
C THR A 526 -34.79 -3.75 16.36
N ILE A 527 -35.40 -4.90 16.62
CA ILE A 527 -36.54 -5.43 15.88
C ILE A 527 -37.49 -6.11 16.87
N PHE A 528 -38.78 -5.90 16.67
CA PHE A 528 -39.82 -6.31 17.61
C PHE A 528 -40.88 -7.17 16.93
N SER A 529 -41.65 -7.91 17.73
CA SER A 529 -42.79 -8.70 17.23
C SER A 529 -44.00 -7.85 16.84
N LEU A 530 -44.04 -6.59 17.28
CA LEU A 530 -45.06 -5.59 16.98
C LEU A 530 -44.40 -4.30 16.47
N MET A 531 -45.19 -3.39 15.90
CA MET A 531 -44.72 -2.14 15.31
C MET A 531 -44.07 -1.21 16.35
N HIS A 532 -43.05 -0.48 15.94
CA HIS A 532 -42.38 0.52 16.79
C HIS A 532 -42.88 1.95 16.47
N PRO A 533 -43.06 2.84 17.45
CA PRO A 533 -43.57 4.21 17.22
C PRO A 533 -42.80 5.02 16.17
N LEU A 534 -41.48 4.81 16.08
CA LEU A 534 -40.61 5.45 15.06
C LEU A 534 -41.08 5.23 13.61
N GLU A 535 -41.82 4.16 13.32
CA GLU A 535 -42.41 3.97 12.00
C GLU A 535 -43.36 5.11 11.63
N VAL A 536 -44.14 5.59 12.60
CA VAL A 536 -45.09 6.69 12.42
C VAL A 536 -44.36 8.03 12.41
N GLU A 537 -43.49 8.28 13.40
CA GLU A 537 -42.79 9.56 13.57
C GLU A 537 -41.94 9.92 12.34
N VAL A 538 -41.19 8.95 11.81
CA VAL A 538 -40.39 9.17 10.60
C VAL A 538 -41.29 9.35 9.38
N ALA A 539 -42.39 8.59 9.27
CA ALA A 539 -43.33 8.72 8.16
C ALA A 539 -43.98 10.11 8.10
N GLU A 540 -44.41 10.66 9.24
CA GLU A 540 -45.03 11.98 9.32
C GLU A 540 -44.12 13.08 8.78
N ILE A 541 -42.84 13.08 9.18
CA ILE A 541 -41.84 14.03 8.68
C ILE A 541 -41.70 13.91 7.16
N LEU A 542 -41.58 12.67 6.66
CA LEU A 542 -41.37 12.42 5.24
C LEU A 542 -42.56 12.83 4.38
N THR A 543 -43.79 12.50 4.79
CA THR A 543 -45.01 12.91 4.08
C THR A 543 -45.21 14.42 4.07
N LYS A 544 -44.69 15.13 5.08
CA LYS A 544 -44.74 16.59 5.13
C LYS A 544 -43.72 17.25 4.18
N GLU A 545 -42.55 16.65 4.02
CA GLU A 545 -41.42 17.27 3.30
C GLU A 545 -41.36 16.84 1.82
N ILE A 546 -41.82 15.64 1.46
CA ILE A 546 -41.77 15.08 0.10
C ILE A 546 -43.07 15.39 -0.65
N PRO A 547 -43.05 16.18 -1.75
CA PRO A 547 -44.26 16.68 -2.40
C PRO A 547 -45.26 15.62 -2.88
N CYS A 548 -44.80 14.48 -3.41
CA CYS A 548 -45.70 13.42 -3.87
C CYS A 548 -46.20 12.49 -2.75
N ALA A 549 -45.64 12.56 -1.54
CA ALA A 549 -45.82 11.55 -0.51
C ALA A 549 -47.09 11.78 0.34
N GLU A 550 -48.20 11.19 -0.05
CA GLU A 550 -49.41 11.10 0.78
C GLU A 550 -49.40 9.83 1.66
N LYS A 551 -48.79 8.76 1.15
CA LYS A 551 -48.48 7.54 1.89
C LYS A 551 -47.09 7.04 1.57
N ILE A 552 -46.50 6.30 2.50
CA ILE A 552 -45.16 5.71 2.36
C ILE A 552 -45.13 4.24 2.78
N ARG A 553 -44.12 3.50 2.30
CA ARG A 553 -43.76 2.17 2.79
C ARG A 553 -42.23 2.06 2.89
N PHE A 554 -41.73 1.68 4.06
CA PHE A 554 -40.30 1.45 4.27
C PHE A 554 -39.84 0.10 3.70
N VAL A 555 -38.63 0.10 3.16
CA VAL A 555 -37.86 -1.05 2.68
C VAL A 555 -36.38 -0.84 3.04
N LYS A 556 -35.47 -1.76 2.73
CA LYS A 556 -34.08 -1.67 3.22
C LYS A 556 -33.07 -1.19 2.18
N ASN A 557 -33.29 -1.49 0.91
CA ASN A 557 -32.39 -1.11 -0.16
C ASN A 557 -33.10 -0.30 -1.24
N GLY A 558 -32.34 0.51 -2.00
CA GLY A 558 -32.90 1.26 -3.12
C GLY A 558 -33.48 0.36 -4.20
N SER A 559 -32.89 -0.83 -4.41
CA SER A 559 -33.47 -1.84 -5.29
C SER A 559 -34.85 -2.29 -4.79
N ASP A 560 -35.01 -2.49 -3.48
CA ASP A 560 -36.30 -2.92 -2.92
C ASP A 560 -37.38 -1.85 -3.19
N ALA A 561 -37.00 -0.59 -3.07
CA ALA A 561 -37.89 0.55 -3.32
C ALA A 561 -38.33 0.61 -4.78
N THR A 562 -37.40 0.50 -5.74
CA THR A 562 -37.73 0.56 -7.18
C THR A 562 -38.55 -0.65 -7.62
N SER A 563 -38.27 -1.84 -7.09
CA SER A 563 -39.09 -3.03 -7.32
C SER A 563 -40.50 -2.91 -6.72
N ALA A 564 -40.61 -2.35 -5.51
CA ALA A 564 -41.90 -2.07 -4.89
C ALA A 564 -42.71 -1.08 -5.73
N ALA A 565 -42.10 0.02 -6.17
CA ALA A 565 -42.75 1.04 -7.00
C ALA A 565 -43.24 0.46 -8.34
N VAL A 566 -42.43 -0.37 -9.01
CA VAL A 566 -42.84 -1.07 -10.24
C VAL A 566 -44.00 -2.02 -9.98
N ARG A 567 -43.97 -2.79 -8.88
CA ARG A 567 -45.07 -3.71 -8.52
C ARG A 567 -46.36 -2.96 -8.23
N ILE A 568 -46.29 -1.90 -7.44
CA ILE A 568 -47.43 -1.03 -7.11
C ILE A 568 -48.03 -0.43 -8.40
N ALA A 569 -47.20 0.10 -9.30
CA ALA A 569 -47.68 0.68 -10.55
C ALA A 569 -48.36 -0.36 -11.47
N ARG A 570 -47.81 -1.58 -11.56
CA ARG A 570 -48.44 -2.67 -12.30
C ARG A 570 -49.80 -3.05 -11.73
N ALA A 571 -49.89 -3.16 -10.40
CA ALA A 571 -51.16 -3.46 -9.72
C ALA A 571 -52.20 -2.36 -9.97
N TYR A 572 -51.81 -1.09 -9.80
CA TYR A 572 -52.69 0.06 -9.98
C TYR A 572 -53.23 0.19 -11.41
N THR A 573 -52.36 0.01 -12.41
CA THR A 573 -52.72 0.19 -13.82
C THR A 573 -53.26 -1.07 -14.50
N ASN A 574 -53.06 -2.24 -13.89
CA ASN A 574 -53.25 -3.56 -14.51
C ASN A 574 -52.52 -3.73 -15.86
N ARG A 575 -51.28 -3.24 -15.94
CA ARG A 575 -50.41 -3.29 -17.14
C ARG A 575 -49.05 -3.89 -16.79
N GLU A 576 -48.32 -4.39 -17.79
CA GLU A 576 -47.10 -5.17 -17.54
C GLU A 576 -45.80 -4.44 -17.88
N LYS A 577 -45.79 -3.56 -18.90
CA LYS A 577 -44.55 -2.98 -19.44
C LYS A 577 -44.09 -1.75 -18.66
N ILE A 578 -42.78 -1.57 -18.55
CA ILE A 578 -42.12 -0.45 -17.87
C ILE A 578 -41.21 0.27 -18.86
N ALA A 579 -41.33 1.59 -18.96
CA ALA A 579 -40.37 2.44 -19.66
C ALA A 579 -39.34 2.94 -18.63
N ALA A 580 -38.05 2.65 -18.83
CA ALA A 580 -37.00 2.91 -17.85
C ALA A 580 -35.83 3.73 -18.42
N CYS A 581 -35.32 4.69 -17.63
CA CYS A 581 -34.15 5.51 -17.95
C CYS A 581 -33.25 5.73 -16.73
N GLY A 582 -31.96 5.45 -16.86
CA GLY A 582 -31.01 5.47 -15.73
C GLY A 582 -30.79 4.09 -15.13
N TYR A 583 -30.34 4.03 -13.86
CA TYR A 583 -30.05 2.82 -13.09
C TYR A 583 -30.97 2.66 -11.88
N HIS A 584 -31.66 1.51 -11.78
CA HIS A 584 -32.70 1.28 -10.76
C HIS A 584 -32.45 0.04 -9.90
N GLY A 585 -31.19 -0.40 -9.77
CA GLY A 585 -30.83 -1.58 -8.96
C GLY A 585 -30.44 -2.81 -9.78
N TRP A 586 -30.38 -3.97 -9.12
CA TRP A 586 -29.86 -5.22 -9.69
C TRP A 586 -30.93 -6.26 -10.02
N GLN A 587 -32.20 -5.99 -9.74
CA GLN A 587 -33.26 -7.00 -9.86
C GLN A 587 -33.64 -7.31 -11.31
N ASP A 588 -34.21 -8.50 -11.49
CA ASP A 588 -34.58 -9.10 -12.77
C ASP A 588 -35.35 -8.16 -13.70
N TRP A 589 -36.36 -7.45 -13.18
CA TRP A 589 -37.21 -6.56 -13.98
C TRP A 589 -36.38 -5.46 -14.67
N TYR A 590 -35.30 -4.99 -14.04
CA TYR A 590 -34.46 -3.92 -14.58
C TYR A 590 -33.27 -4.48 -15.36
N VAL A 591 -32.51 -5.41 -14.76
CA VAL A 591 -31.23 -5.89 -15.31
C VAL A 591 -31.42 -6.67 -16.62
N ILE A 592 -32.60 -7.24 -16.89
CA ILE A 592 -32.92 -7.88 -18.17
C ILE A 592 -32.70 -6.96 -19.37
N SER A 593 -32.82 -5.64 -19.17
CA SER A 593 -32.60 -4.60 -20.20
C SER A 593 -31.14 -4.15 -20.34
N THR A 594 -30.20 -4.82 -19.65
CA THR A 594 -28.77 -4.46 -19.62
C THR A 594 -27.88 -5.60 -20.15
N GLU A 595 -26.59 -5.33 -20.35
CA GLU A 595 -25.64 -6.34 -20.85
C GLU A 595 -25.41 -7.51 -19.88
N LYS A 596 -25.48 -7.27 -18.56
CA LYS A 596 -25.20 -8.29 -17.53
C LYS A 596 -26.45 -9.06 -17.08
N LYS A 597 -27.22 -9.58 -18.04
CA LYS A 597 -28.53 -10.23 -17.80
C LYS A 597 -28.54 -11.75 -17.59
N LYS A 598 -27.37 -12.39 -17.44
CA LYS A 598 -27.28 -13.84 -17.26
C LYS A 598 -27.96 -14.27 -15.95
N GLY A 599 -28.82 -15.28 -16.02
CA GLY A 599 -29.58 -15.81 -14.88
C GLY A 599 -31.04 -15.34 -14.84
N ILE A 600 -31.41 -14.36 -15.66
CA ILE A 600 -32.79 -13.83 -15.73
C ILE A 600 -33.56 -14.54 -16.87
N PRO A 601 -34.80 -15.01 -16.66
CA PRO A 601 -35.61 -15.63 -17.71
C PRO A 601 -35.83 -14.69 -18.91
N LYS A 602 -35.52 -15.17 -20.11
CA LYS A 602 -35.62 -14.38 -21.35
C LYS A 602 -37.03 -13.82 -21.61
N VAL A 603 -38.08 -14.52 -21.15
CA VAL A 603 -39.47 -14.07 -21.28
C VAL A 603 -39.72 -12.68 -20.65
N LEU A 604 -38.88 -12.25 -19.70
CA LEU A 604 -39.00 -10.96 -19.05
C LEU A 604 -38.51 -9.78 -19.90
N GLU A 605 -37.77 -10.03 -20.98
CA GLU A 605 -37.14 -8.99 -21.81
C GLU A 605 -38.18 -8.04 -22.44
N GLN A 606 -39.36 -8.55 -22.77
CA GLN A 606 -40.45 -7.76 -23.37
C GLN A 606 -41.10 -6.75 -22.41
N TYR A 607 -40.84 -6.84 -21.09
CA TYR A 607 -41.53 -6.05 -20.08
C TYR A 607 -40.78 -4.79 -19.65
N THR A 608 -39.55 -4.58 -20.10
CA THR A 608 -38.75 -3.40 -19.73
C THR A 608 -38.11 -2.78 -20.96
N LEU A 609 -38.55 -1.56 -21.27
CA LEU A 609 -38.20 -0.81 -22.47
C LEU A 609 -37.33 0.39 -22.08
N ARG A 610 -36.19 0.57 -22.75
CA ARG A 610 -35.24 1.63 -22.44
C ARG A 610 -35.50 2.88 -23.28
N PHE A 611 -35.50 4.04 -22.63
CA PHE A 611 -35.47 5.33 -23.31
C PHE A 611 -34.28 6.17 -22.84
N GLU A 612 -33.95 7.19 -23.61
CA GLU A 612 -32.76 8.02 -23.42
C GLU A 612 -33.09 9.31 -22.65
N TYR A 613 -32.27 9.64 -21.66
CA TYR A 613 -32.41 10.87 -20.87
C TYR A 613 -32.21 12.09 -21.77
N ASN A 614 -33.01 13.15 -21.61
CA ASN A 614 -33.05 14.33 -22.48
C ASN A 614 -33.44 14.07 -23.95
N ASN A 615 -33.90 12.87 -24.30
CA ASN A 615 -34.42 12.54 -25.64
C ASN A 615 -35.88 12.08 -25.53
N ILE A 616 -36.82 13.03 -25.51
CA ILE A 616 -38.24 12.76 -25.33
C ILE A 616 -38.83 11.88 -26.43
N ASP A 617 -38.31 11.98 -27.66
CA ASP A 617 -38.84 11.23 -28.81
C ASP A 617 -38.60 9.72 -28.66
N SER A 618 -37.53 9.32 -27.97
CA SER A 618 -37.30 7.92 -27.61
C SER A 618 -38.40 7.36 -26.69
N LEU A 619 -38.94 8.17 -25.78
CA LEU A 619 -40.07 7.77 -24.91
C LEU A 619 -41.40 7.81 -25.68
N LYS A 620 -41.65 8.82 -26.52
CA LYS A 620 -42.84 8.88 -27.38
C LYS A 620 -42.96 7.62 -28.24
N LYS A 621 -41.85 7.17 -28.83
CA LYS A 621 -41.81 5.95 -29.62
C LYS A 621 -42.28 4.72 -28.82
N ILE A 622 -41.85 4.59 -27.56
CA ILE A 622 -42.29 3.48 -26.69
C ILE A 622 -43.81 3.50 -26.53
N PHE A 623 -44.41 4.66 -26.25
CA PHE A 623 -45.86 4.77 -26.10
C PHE A 623 -46.62 4.48 -27.40
N THR A 624 -46.11 4.97 -28.54
CA THR A 624 -46.67 4.68 -29.87
C THR A 624 -46.70 3.18 -30.16
N ASP A 625 -45.59 2.47 -29.87
CA ASP A 625 -45.46 1.04 -30.16
C ASP A 625 -46.18 0.14 -29.14
N ASN A 626 -46.58 0.68 -27.97
CA ASN A 626 -47.09 -0.09 -26.83
C ASN A 626 -48.33 0.56 -26.20
N GLN A 627 -49.29 0.97 -27.05
CA GLN A 627 -50.51 1.66 -26.61
C GLN A 627 -51.22 0.91 -25.48
N ASN A 628 -51.52 1.62 -24.39
CA ASN A 628 -52.20 1.10 -23.20
C ASN A 628 -51.52 -0.09 -22.50
N GLN A 629 -50.24 -0.39 -22.80
CA GLN A 629 -49.51 -1.50 -22.18
C GLN A 629 -48.45 -1.06 -21.17
N ILE A 630 -48.12 0.24 -21.14
CA ILE A 630 -47.12 0.79 -20.21
C ILE A 630 -47.77 1.07 -18.86
N ALA A 631 -47.31 0.37 -17.82
CA ALA A 631 -47.71 0.56 -16.43
C ALA A 631 -47.04 1.80 -15.82
N ALA A 632 -45.74 1.96 -16.07
CA ALA A 632 -44.96 3.04 -15.46
C ALA A 632 -43.87 3.56 -16.37
N VAL A 633 -43.53 4.83 -16.17
CA VAL A 633 -42.30 5.47 -16.62
C VAL A 633 -41.43 5.72 -15.40
N ILE A 634 -40.28 5.05 -15.30
CA ILE A 634 -39.33 5.22 -14.20
C ILE A 634 -38.04 5.87 -14.70
N LEU A 635 -37.56 6.88 -13.97
CA LEU A 635 -36.29 7.52 -14.26
C LEU A 635 -35.63 8.12 -13.01
N GLU A 636 -34.31 8.19 -13.01
CA GLU A 636 -33.58 9.09 -12.12
C GLU A 636 -33.88 10.53 -12.55
N ALA A 637 -34.34 11.38 -11.63
CA ALA A 637 -34.71 12.76 -11.97
C ALA A 637 -33.53 13.57 -12.55
N THR A 638 -32.30 13.22 -12.15
CA THR A 638 -31.05 13.61 -12.82
C THR A 638 -29.90 12.76 -12.27
N VAL A 639 -28.81 12.63 -13.04
CA VAL A 639 -27.57 11.94 -12.61
C VAL A 639 -26.38 12.88 -12.66
N ASN A 640 -26.01 13.34 -13.86
CA ASN A 640 -24.89 14.25 -14.09
C ASN A 640 -25.23 15.42 -15.04
N GLN A 641 -26.41 15.36 -15.68
CA GLN A 641 -26.84 16.31 -16.70
C GLN A 641 -28.13 16.96 -16.28
N GLU A 642 -28.21 18.27 -16.46
CA GLU A 642 -29.45 19.00 -16.23
C GLU A 642 -30.54 18.55 -17.21
N PRO A 643 -31.80 18.46 -16.77
CA PRO A 643 -32.92 18.29 -17.71
C PRO A 643 -32.96 19.48 -18.66
N LYS A 644 -32.99 19.21 -19.96
CA LYS A 644 -33.00 20.23 -21.02
C LYS A 644 -34.38 20.29 -21.65
N ASN A 645 -34.72 21.43 -22.24
CA ASN A 645 -35.94 21.60 -23.04
C ASN A 645 -37.21 21.12 -22.30
N ASN A 646 -37.32 21.37 -20.99
CA ASN A 646 -38.43 20.92 -20.15
C ASN A 646 -38.66 19.39 -20.21
N PHE A 647 -37.57 18.61 -20.25
CA PHE A 647 -37.64 17.16 -20.42
C PHE A 647 -38.48 16.46 -19.36
N LEU A 648 -38.33 16.81 -18.07
CA LEU A 648 -39.06 16.16 -16.98
C LEU A 648 -40.56 16.48 -17.04
N GLU A 649 -40.93 17.71 -17.41
CA GLU A 649 -42.30 18.15 -17.63
C GLU A 649 -42.93 17.41 -18.80
N GLN A 650 -42.19 17.22 -19.90
CA GLN A 650 -42.65 16.44 -21.05
C GLN A 650 -42.84 14.97 -20.71
N VAL A 651 -41.93 14.35 -19.96
CA VAL A 651 -42.06 12.97 -19.48
C VAL A 651 -43.33 12.84 -18.61
N LYS A 652 -43.55 13.79 -17.69
CA LYS A 652 -44.75 13.82 -16.85
C LYS A 652 -46.04 13.97 -17.65
N ALA A 653 -46.07 14.90 -18.61
CA ALA A 653 -47.23 15.11 -19.46
C ALA A 653 -47.57 13.83 -20.25
N LEU A 654 -46.56 13.20 -20.83
CA LEU A 654 -46.72 11.99 -21.64
C LEU A 654 -47.17 10.77 -20.80
N ALA A 655 -46.57 10.58 -19.62
CA ALA A 655 -47.02 9.53 -18.69
C ALA A 655 -48.50 9.71 -18.31
N LYS A 656 -48.90 10.95 -17.98
CA LYS A 656 -50.29 11.29 -17.65
C LYS A 656 -51.24 11.07 -18.83
N GLU A 657 -50.87 11.52 -20.04
CA GLU A 657 -51.66 11.35 -21.26
C GLU A 657 -52.02 9.88 -21.53
N HIS A 658 -51.06 8.98 -21.31
CA HIS A 658 -51.24 7.55 -21.53
C HIS A 658 -51.69 6.77 -20.27
N GLY A 659 -51.95 7.45 -19.15
CA GLY A 659 -52.35 6.82 -17.89
C GLY A 659 -51.31 5.86 -17.30
N ALA A 660 -50.02 6.13 -17.54
CA ALA A 660 -48.91 5.42 -16.90
C ALA A 660 -48.47 6.16 -15.62
N VAL A 661 -48.04 5.41 -14.61
CA VAL A 661 -47.52 5.97 -13.35
C VAL A 661 -46.11 6.56 -13.59
N LEU A 662 -45.91 7.84 -13.28
CA LEU A 662 -44.58 8.44 -13.26
C LEU A 662 -43.87 8.13 -11.94
N ILE A 663 -42.69 7.51 -12.03
CA ILE A 663 -41.86 7.15 -10.89
C ILE A 663 -40.53 7.90 -10.95
N PHE A 664 -40.22 8.72 -9.95
CA PHE A 664 -38.85 9.23 -9.79
C PHE A 664 -38.04 8.31 -8.89
N ASP A 665 -36.92 7.81 -9.42
CA ASP A 665 -35.86 7.22 -8.62
C ASP A 665 -35.03 8.36 -8.00
N GLU A 666 -35.31 8.63 -6.72
CA GLU A 666 -34.67 9.66 -5.91
C GLU A 666 -33.68 9.06 -4.91
N ILE A 667 -33.18 7.84 -5.16
CA ILE A 667 -32.24 7.17 -4.26
C ILE A 667 -30.94 7.98 -4.10
N VAL A 668 -30.53 8.76 -5.11
CA VAL A 668 -29.34 9.64 -5.05
C VAL A 668 -29.67 11.10 -4.78
N THR A 669 -30.72 11.62 -5.44
CA THR A 669 -31.10 13.05 -5.39
C THR A 669 -31.85 13.42 -4.10
N GLY A 670 -32.57 12.46 -3.51
CA GLY A 670 -33.33 12.62 -2.28
C GLY A 670 -32.46 13.12 -1.13
N PHE A 671 -32.98 14.11 -0.40
CA PHE A 671 -32.31 14.80 0.71
C PHE A 671 -31.03 15.57 0.35
N ARG A 672 -30.49 15.39 -0.86
CA ARG A 672 -29.27 16.06 -1.35
C ARG A 672 -29.56 17.31 -2.17
N PHE A 673 -30.65 17.30 -2.94
CA PHE A 673 -31.16 18.49 -3.66
C PHE A 673 -32.08 19.33 -2.77
N GLY A 674 -32.52 18.77 -1.65
CA GLY A 674 -33.49 19.35 -0.73
C GLY A 674 -34.19 18.24 0.04
N LEU A 675 -34.84 18.56 1.17
CA LEU A 675 -35.64 17.60 1.93
C LEU A 675 -36.72 16.94 1.07
N GLY A 676 -37.35 17.72 0.18
CA GLY A 676 -38.34 17.22 -0.78
C GLY A 676 -37.75 16.64 -2.08
N GLY A 677 -36.44 16.41 -2.16
CA GLY A 677 -35.78 15.82 -3.32
C GLY A 677 -35.74 16.70 -4.58
N ALA A 678 -35.32 16.09 -5.68
CA ALA A 678 -35.27 16.68 -7.01
C ALA A 678 -36.66 17.06 -7.52
N GLN A 679 -37.72 16.33 -7.16
CA GLN A 679 -39.08 16.71 -7.53
C GLN A 679 -39.46 18.12 -7.04
N LYS A 680 -39.01 18.50 -5.83
CA LYS A 680 -39.21 19.85 -5.30
C LYS A 680 -38.29 20.85 -5.99
N TYR A 681 -37.03 20.49 -6.19
CA TYR A 681 -36.03 21.34 -6.84
C TYR A 681 -36.43 21.73 -8.28
N PHE A 682 -36.87 20.77 -9.09
CA PHE A 682 -37.31 21.00 -10.48
C PHE A 682 -38.78 21.39 -10.57
N ASN A 683 -39.53 21.39 -9.46
CA ASN A 683 -40.98 21.61 -9.45
C ASN A 683 -41.75 20.64 -10.38
N VAL A 684 -41.29 19.38 -10.47
CA VAL A 684 -41.94 18.30 -11.22
C VAL A 684 -42.26 17.17 -10.26
N ILE A 685 -43.53 17.11 -9.82
CA ILE A 685 -44.01 16.13 -8.85
C ILE A 685 -44.41 14.82 -9.57
N PRO A 686 -43.80 13.66 -9.27
CA PRO A 686 -44.17 12.36 -9.81
C PRO A 686 -45.38 11.75 -9.09
N ASP A 687 -45.87 10.62 -9.60
CA ASP A 687 -46.96 9.87 -8.94
C ASP A 687 -46.42 9.01 -7.79
N LEU A 688 -45.26 8.39 -8.00
CA LEU A 688 -44.48 7.67 -6.99
C LEU A 688 -43.02 8.17 -6.97
N ALA A 689 -42.35 8.02 -5.84
CA ALA A 689 -40.91 8.26 -5.73
C ALA A 689 -40.24 7.22 -4.82
N CYS A 690 -38.96 6.94 -5.10
CA CYS A 690 -38.13 6.00 -4.33
C CYS A 690 -37.00 6.76 -3.64
N PHE A 691 -36.86 6.63 -2.32
CA PHE A 691 -35.80 7.29 -1.54
C PHE A 691 -34.93 6.28 -0.78
N GLY A 692 -33.73 6.69 -0.40
CA GLY A 692 -32.76 5.86 0.32
C GLY A 692 -31.49 6.64 0.65
N LYS A 693 -30.36 5.93 0.72
CA LYS A 693 -29.02 6.49 0.94
C LYS A 693 -28.97 7.49 2.11
N CYS A 694 -29.05 8.80 1.81
CA CYS A 694 -28.92 9.91 2.74
C CYS A 694 -29.88 9.81 3.93
N ILE A 695 -31.05 9.19 3.77
CA ILE A 695 -32.13 9.22 4.76
C ILE A 695 -31.71 8.79 6.17
N ALA A 696 -30.82 7.80 6.30
CA ALA A 696 -30.39 7.24 7.58
C ALA A 696 -28.86 7.32 7.79
N ASN A 697 -28.19 8.26 7.10
CA ASN A 697 -26.77 8.59 7.22
C ASN A 697 -25.83 7.38 7.46
N GLY A 698 -25.96 6.32 6.65
CA GLY A 698 -25.09 5.14 6.71
C GLY A 698 -25.80 3.82 7.01
N LEU A 699 -27.02 3.85 7.57
CA LEU A 699 -27.80 2.63 7.83
C LEU A 699 -28.71 2.23 6.66
N PRO A 700 -29.01 0.92 6.49
CA PRO A 700 -29.94 0.46 5.46
C PRO A 700 -31.36 0.96 5.73
N LEU A 701 -31.81 1.93 4.95
CA LEU A 701 -33.19 2.37 4.92
C LEU A 701 -33.50 2.97 3.56
N SER A 702 -34.65 2.59 3.04
CA SER A 702 -35.23 3.09 1.80
C SER A 702 -36.74 3.15 1.95
N LEU A 703 -37.40 3.80 1.00
CA LEU A 703 -38.85 3.85 0.96
C LEU A 703 -39.36 4.02 -0.47
N VAL A 704 -40.60 3.59 -0.66
CA VAL A 704 -41.46 4.04 -1.76
C VAL A 704 -42.55 4.92 -1.18
N CYS A 705 -42.83 6.04 -1.82
CA CYS A 705 -43.89 6.96 -1.44
C CYS A 705 -44.63 7.47 -2.67
N GLY A 706 -45.82 8.00 -2.46
CA GLY A 706 -46.57 8.63 -3.52
C GLY A 706 -48.01 8.91 -3.15
N LYS A 707 -48.82 9.12 -4.19
CA LYS A 707 -50.25 9.39 -4.06
C LYS A 707 -50.97 8.24 -3.37
N LYS A 708 -51.93 8.57 -2.52
CA LYS A 708 -52.69 7.63 -1.71
C LYS A 708 -53.38 6.58 -2.57
N GLU A 709 -54.06 6.99 -3.65
CA GLU A 709 -54.81 6.07 -4.50
C GLU A 709 -53.95 5.02 -5.20
N ILE A 710 -52.65 5.28 -5.38
CA ILE A 710 -51.70 4.34 -5.96
C ILE A 710 -51.06 3.49 -4.86
N MET A 711 -50.67 4.12 -3.74
CA MET A 711 -50.02 3.44 -2.61
C MET A 711 -50.95 2.47 -1.88
N ASP A 712 -52.27 2.70 -1.89
CA ASP A 712 -53.29 1.81 -1.30
C ASP A 712 -53.29 0.42 -1.95
N GLU A 713 -52.74 0.26 -3.17
CA GLU A 713 -52.54 -1.07 -3.77
C GLU A 713 -51.60 -1.97 -2.97
N CYS A 714 -50.79 -1.40 -2.05
CA CYS A 714 -50.02 -2.20 -1.10
C CYS A 714 -50.88 -3.17 -0.27
N ASP A 715 -52.17 -2.88 -0.10
CA ASP A 715 -53.11 -3.74 0.64
C ASP A 715 -53.59 -4.93 -0.23
N ASN A 716 -53.45 -4.84 -1.55
CA ASN A 716 -53.85 -5.86 -2.52
C ASN A 716 -52.68 -6.68 -3.10
N ILE A 717 -51.44 -6.30 -2.80
CA ILE A 717 -50.23 -7.00 -3.26
C ILE A 717 -49.39 -7.48 -2.08
N PHE A 718 -48.59 -8.52 -2.30
CA PHE A 718 -47.61 -8.93 -1.31
C PHE A 718 -46.38 -8.02 -1.35
N LEU A 719 -46.25 -7.16 -0.35
CA LEU A 719 -45.07 -6.34 -0.07
C LEU A 719 -44.80 -6.32 1.44
N SER A 720 -44.00 -7.27 1.91
CA SER A 720 -43.65 -7.42 3.33
C SER A 720 -42.18 -7.79 3.49
N LEU A 721 -41.55 -7.26 4.55
CA LEU A 721 -40.15 -7.49 4.88
C LEU A 721 -40.06 -7.70 6.39
N THR A 722 -39.32 -8.74 6.83
CA THR A 722 -39.01 -8.95 8.25
C THR A 722 -38.43 -7.70 8.90
N TYR A 723 -37.51 -7.01 8.22
CA TYR A 723 -36.82 -5.82 8.75
C TYR A 723 -37.50 -4.49 8.39
N GLY A 724 -38.72 -4.49 7.86
CA GLY A 724 -39.37 -3.28 7.34
C GLY A 724 -39.46 -2.14 8.37
N GLY A 725 -39.82 -2.46 9.62
CA GLY A 725 -39.91 -1.54 10.76
C GLY A 725 -38.72 -1.61 11.72
N GLU A 726 -37.54 -2.03 11.27
CA GLU A 726 -36.34 -2.13 12.12
C GLU A 726 -35.95 -0.75 12.68
N ALA A 727 -35.88 -0.65 14.01
CA ALA A 727 -35.96 0.60 14.75
C ALA A 727 -34.67 1.42 14.73
N ILE A 728 -33.48 0.81 14.64
CA ILE A 728 -32.20 1.55 14.61
C ILE A 728 -32.12 2.40 13.35
N SER A 729 -32.42 1.84 12.18
CA SER A 729 -32.44 2.64 10.94
C SER A 729 -33.43 3.79 10.99
N LEU A 730 -34.59 3.61 11.63
CA LEU A 730 -35.59 4.65 11.79
C LEU A 730 -35.14 5.74 12.78
N ALA A 731 -34.52 5.36 13.90
CA ALA A 731 -33.94 6.31 14.86
C ALA A 731 -32.83 7.15 14.21
N ALA A 732 -31.94 6.50 13.45
CA ALA A 732 -30.92 7.19 12.67
C ALA A 732 -31.52 8.13 11.62
N ALA A 733 -32.62 7.73 10.97
CA ALA A 733 -33.32 8.56 10.01
C ALA A 733 -33.95 9.79 10.66
N LEU A 734 -34.63 9.62 11.79
CA LEU A 734 -35.20 10.71 12.56
C LEU A 734 -34.13 11.74 12.93
N ALA A 735 -33.02 11.29 13.53
CA ALA A 735 -31.89 12.16 13.87
C ALA A 735 -31.29 12.86 12.64
N THR A 736 -31.15 12.14 11.52
CA THR A 736 -30.60 12.68 10.28
C THR A 736 -31.51 13.76 9.67
N LEU A 737 -32.81 13.53 9.62
CA LEU A 737 -33.79 14.48 9.07
C LEU A 737 -33.83 15.78 9.90
N HIS A 738 -33.76 15.66 11.23
CA HIS A 738 -33.64 16.82 12.12
C HIS A 738 -32.37 17.62 11.85
N GLU A 739 -31.22 16.94 11.77
CA GLU A 739 -29.93 17.59 11.47
C GLU A 739 -29.92 18.28 10.10
N ILE A 740 -30.47 17.64 9.07
CA ILE A 740 -30.58 18.24 7.73
C ILE A 740 -31.32 19.59 7.79
N LYS A 741 -32.39 19.64 8.58
CA LYS A 741 -33.25 20.82 8.72
C LYS A 741 -32.64 21.88 9.63
N GLU A 742 -32.16 21.50 10.81
CA GLU A 742 -31.67 22.42 11.83
C GLU A 742 -30.34 23.09 11.43
N LYS A 743 -29.49 22.39 10.67
CA LYS A 743 -28.16 22.88 10.29
C LYS A 743 -28.04 23.34 8.85
N ASN A 744 -29.15 23.44 8.11
CA ASN A 744 -29.17 23.82 6.69
C ASN A 744 -28.17 23.00 5.85
N VAL A 745 -28.14 21.67 6.09
CA VAL A 745 -27.13 20.78 5.51
C VAL A 745 -27.07 20.87 3.99
N VAL A 746 -28.24 20.96 3.35
CA VAL A 746 -28.35 21.06 1.89
C VAL A 746 -27.65 22.32 1.38
N GLU A 747 -27.89 23.46 2.02
CA GLU A 747 -27.25 24.71 1.61
C GLU A 747 -25.72 24.63 1.73
N HIS A 748 -25.23 24.08 2.84
CA HIS A 748 -23.80 23.89 3.06
C HIS A 748 -23.15 23.02 1.98
N ILE A 749 -23.70 21.82 1.69
CA ILE A 749 -23.10 20.92 0.69
C ILE A 749 -23.11 21.52 -0.72
N TRP A 750 -24.10 22.36 -1.04
CA TRP A 750 -24.14 23.09 -2.30
C TRP A 750 -23.08 24.19 -2.36
N HIS A 751 -22.90 24.93 -1.26
CA HIS A 751 -21.88 25.98 -1.15
C HIS A 751 -20.47 25.41 -1.33
N VAL A 752 -20.07 24.42 -0.52
CA VAL A 752 -18.72 23.83 -0.60
C VAL A 752 -18.49 23.11 -1.92
N GLY A 753 -19.53 22.45 -2.44
CA GLY A 753 -19.49 21.80 -3.75
C GLY A 753 -19.26 22.80 -4.89
N LYS A 754 -19.94 23.95 -4.85
CA LYS A 754 -19.78 25.01 -5.84
C LYS A 754 -18.36 25.58 -5.81
N LYS A 755 -17.85 25.88 -4.61
CA LYS A 755 -16.46 26.35 -4.40
C LYS A 755 -15.46 25.39 -5.03
N PHE A 756 -15.59 24.09 -4.78
CA PHE A 756 -14.72 23.07 -5.39
C PHE A 756 -14.83 23.07 -6.92
N LYS A 757 -16.05 23.02 -7.46
CA LYS A 757 -16.29 22.93 -8.92
C LYS A 757 -15.65 24.11 -9.67
N GLU A 758 -15.94 25.32 -9.23
CA GLU A 758 -15.47 26.54 -9.87
C GLU A 758 -13.94 26.66 -9.77
N SER A 759 -13.37 26.33 -8.61
CA SER A 759 -11.93 26.40 -8.38
C SER A 759 -11.16 25.32 -9.17
N TYR A 760 -11.65 24.08 -9.18
CA TYR A 760 -11.04 23.00 -9.98
C TYR A 760 -11.02 23.37 -11.46
N ASN A 761 -12.15 23.83 -12.01
CA ASN A 761 -12.25 24.20 -13.42
C ASN A 761 -11.38 25.41 -13.77
N LYS A 762 -11.22 26.37 -12.84
CA LYS A 762 -10.28 27.47 -13.00
C LYS A 762 -8.83 26.98 -13.05
N ILE A 763 -8.45 26.06 -12.15
CA ILE A 763 -7.10 25.46 -12.12
C ILE A 763 -6.79 24.73 -13.43
N THR A 764 -7.72 23.91 -13.95
CA THR A 764 -7.47 23.18 -15.20
C THR A 764 -7.35 24.10 -16.41
N GLN A 765 -8.12 25.20 -16.44
CA GLN A 765 -7.99 26.25 -17.45
C GLN A 765 -6.63 26.97 -17.37
N GLU A 766 -6.20 27.38 -16.17
CA GLU A 766 -4.91 28.05 -15.95
C GLU A 766 -3.71 27.17 -16.34
N LEU A 767 -3.80 25.87 -16.09
CA LEU A 767 -2.76 24.90 -16.44
C LEU A 767 -2.87 24.37 -17.89
N GLY A 768 -3.94 24.72 -18.61
CA GLY A 768 -4.19 24.24 -19.97
C GLY A 768 -4.33 22.72 -20.08
N ILE A 769 -4.95 22.07 -19.10
CA ILE A 769 -5.19 20.60 -19.08
C ILE A 769 -6.62 20.33 -19.51
N GLN A 770 -6.83 19.31 -20.36
CA GLN A 770 -8.16 18.89 -20.81
C GLN A 770 -8.92 18.09 -19.73
N SER A 771 -9.26 18.74 -18.61
CA SER A 771 -10.05 18.17 -17.51
C SER A 771 -11.08 19.16 -16.97
N GLU A 772 -12.21 18.64 -16.50
CA GLU A 772 -13.32 19.44 -15.94
C GLU A 772 -14.04 18.66 -14.83
N SER A 773 -14.54 19.37 -13.82
CA SER A 773 -15.54 18.89 -12.88
C SER A 773 -16.95 19.27 -13.38
N ILE A 774 -17.76 18.25 -13.70
CA ILE A 774 -19.11 18.39 -14.27
C ILE A 774 -20.19 17.91 -13.30
N GLY A 775 -21.46 18.25 -13.56
CA GLY A 775 -22.59 17.90 -12.70
C GLY A 775 -22.97 19.01 -11.73
N TYR A 776 -23.70 18.65 -10.66
CA TYR A 776 -24.24 19.60 -9.69
C TYR A 776 -23.29 19.80 -8.51
N PRO A 777 -23.30 20.97 -7.85
CA PRO A 777 -22.47 21.24 -6.68
C PRO A 777 -22.38 20.10 -5.64
N PRO A 778 -23.48 19.49 -5.14
CA PRO A 778 -23.40 18.46 -4.10
C PRO A 778 -22.89 17.09 -4.59
N ARG A 779 -22.80 16.86 -5.91
CA ARG A 779 -22.34 15.60 -6.52
C ARG A 779 -21.83 15.85 -7.95
N GLN A 780 -20.52 15.69 -8.14
CA GLN A 780 -19.82 16.03 -9.37
C GLN A 780 -19.08 14.83 -9.93
N ASN A 781 -18.68 14.89 -11.19
CA ASN A 781 -17.70 13.97 -11.77
C ASN A 781 -16.49 14.71 -12.33
N ILE A 782 -15.30 14.17 -12.08
CA ILE A 782 -14.08 14.66 -12.70
C ILE A 782 -13.84 13.90 -13.99
N ILE A 783 -13.83 14.62 -15.11
CA ILE A 783 -13.58 14.05 -16.44
C ILE A 783 -12.22 14.49 -16.98
N PHE A 784 -11.55 13.60 -17.69
CA PHE A 784 -10.37 13.88 -18.50
C PHE A 784 -10.67 13.56 -19.95
N LYS A 785 -10.12 14.33 -20.88
CA LYS A 785 -10.16 14.05 -22.32
C LYS A 785 -8.76 13.66 -22.80
N GLU A 786 -8.71 13.04 -23.98
CA GLU A 786 -7.44 12.71 -24.60
C GLU A 786 -6.62 13.99 -24.85
N GLU A 787 -5.31 13.93 -24.57
CA GLU A 787 -4.43 15.09 -24.74
C GLU A 787 -3.03 14.63 -25.17
N LYS A 788 -2.50 15.21 -26.27
CA LYS A 788 -1.17 14.93 -26.84
C LYS A 788 -0.80 13.43 -26.90
N GLY A 789 -1.75 12.55 -27.24
CA GLY A 789 -1.54 11.10 -27.36
C GLY A 789 -1.55 10.31 -26.04
N PHE A 790 -2.02 10.94 -24.95
CA PHE A 790 -2.33 10.27 -23.68
C PHE A 790 -3.83 10.11 -23.52
N THR A 791 -4.25 8.90 -23.18
CA THR A 791 -5.67 8.54 -23.02
C THR A 791 -6.26 9.17 -21.75
N PRO A 792 -7.59 9.37 -21.70
CA PRO A 792 -8.28 9.81 -20.48
C PRO A 792 -7.95 8.96 -19.25
N ASN A 793 -7.82 7.64 -19.41
CA ASN A 793 -7.53 6.72 -18.31
C ASN A 793 -6.11 6.88 -17.79
N GLU A 794 -5.11 7.15 -18.64
CA GLU A 794 -3.73 7.42 -18.21
C GLU A 794 -3.65 8.70 -17.39
N LEU A 795 -4.25 9.79 -17.90
CA LEU A 795 -4.30 11.08 -17.21
C LEU A 795 -5.01 10.97 -15.85
N TYR A 796 -6.17 10.30 -15.85
CA TYR A 796 -6.95 10.11 -14.64
C TYR A 796 -6.27 9.17 -13.63
N THR A 797 -5.58 8.13 -14.09
CA THR A 797 -4.78 7.24 -13.22
C THR A 797 -3.70 8.03 -12.51
N LEU A 798 -2.96 8.88 -13.24
CA LEU A 798 -1.93 9.72 -12.63
C LEU A 798 -2.54 10.74 -11.65
N PHE A 799 -3.68 11.35 -12.00
CA PHE A 799 -4.39 12.26 -11.10
C PHE A 799 -4.78 11.59 -9.77
N LEU A 800 -5.35 10.38 -9.85
CA LEU A 800 -5.72 9.61 -8.66
C LEU A 800 -4.49 9.24 -7.82
N GLN A 801 -3.43 8.75 -8.46
CA GLN A 801 -2.16 8.42 -7.78
C GLN A 801 -1.60 9.63 -7.01
N GLU A 802 -1.61 10.82 -7.63
CA GLU A 802 -1.03 12.00 -7.03
C GLU A 802 -1.90 12.62 -5.93
N THR A 803 -3.22 12.48 -6.02
CA THR A 803 -4.14 12.98 -4.98
C THR A 803 -4.11 12.10 -3.74
N ILE A 804 -4.05 10.76 -3.88
CA ILE A 804 -3.96 9.87 -2.72
C ILE A 804 -2.62 10.01 -1.98
N ALA A 805 -1.53 10.29 -2.71
CA ALA A 805 -0.23 10.62 -2.12
C ALA A 805 -0.25 11.88 -1.23
N ARG A 806 -1.33 12.66 -1.32
CA ARG A 806 -1.54 13.91 -0.57
C ARG A 806 -2.70 13.78 0.43
N GLY A 807 -3.09 12.55 0.78
CA GLY A 807 -4.15 12.29 1.75
C GLY A 807 -5.55 12.58 1.22
N ILE A 808 -5.76 12.62 -0.10
CA ILE A 808 -7.08 12.85 -0.70
C ILE A 808 -7.58 11.55 -1.34
N LEU A 809 -8.61 10.95 -0.75
CA LEU A 809 -9.33 9.85 -1.36
C LEU A 809 -10.40 10.42 -2.30
N ILE A 810 -10.01 10.61 -3.56
CA ILE A 810 -10.92 11.11 -4.60
C ILE A 810 -11.27 9.99 -5.59
N GLY A 811 -12.54 9.96 -6.00
CA GLY A 811 -13.04 9.03 -6.99
C GLY A 811 -13.53 9.77 -8.23
N ASN A 812 -14.06 9.02 -9.21
CA ASN A 812 -14.62 9.63 -10.42
C ASN A 812 -15.83 10.50 -10.08
N VAL A 813 -16.57 10.05 -9.06
CA VAL A 813 -17.66 10.80 -8.44
C VAL A 813 -17.12 11.48 -7.19
N VAL A 814 -17.33 12.78 -7.09
CA VAL A 814 -16.99 13.61 -5.93
C VAL A 814 -18.29 14.00 -5.23
N VAL A 815 -18.46 13.56 -3.99
CA VAL A 815 -19.69 13.79 -3.21
C VAL A 815 -19.35 14.59 -1.96
N PHE A 816 -20.13 15.63 -1.70
CA PHE A 816 -19.99 16.47 -0.50
C PHE A 816 -20.97 16.03 0.59
N THR A 817 -20.52 16.20 1.83
CA THR A 817 -21.27 15.90 3.06
C THR A 817 -21.21 17.13 3.97
N TYR A 818 -22.09 17.19 4.97
CA TYR A 818 -22.09 18.31 5.93
C TYR A 818 -20.74 18.50 6.61
N SER A 819 -20.04 17.41 6.91
CA SER A 819 -18.75 17.44 7.60
C SER A 819 -17.58 17.92 6.75
N HIS A 820 -17.73 18.06 5.42
CA HIS A 820 -16.67 18.67 4.61
C HIS A 820 -16.60 20.16 4.91
N SER A 821 -15.50 20.58 5.55
CA SER A 821 -15.25 21.98 5.85
C SER A 821 -14.70 22.73 4.65
N GLU A 822 -14.73 24.06 4.68
CA GLU A 822 -14.03 24.86 3.66
C GLU A 822 -12.53 24.57 3.62
N GLN A 823 -11.93 24.26 4.77
CA GLN A 823 -10.51 23.92 4.86
C GLN A 823 -10.21 22.57 4.17
N ASP A 824 -11.10 21.59 4.28
CA ASP A 824 -10.97 20.30 3.57
C ASP A 824 -11.01 20.51 2.06
N VAL A 825 -11.91 21.38 1.60
CA VAL A 825 -12.04 21.76 0.19
C VAL A 825 -10.78 22.47 -0.31
N GLU A 826 -10.24 23.40 0.47
CA GLU A 826 -9.00 24.12 0.14
C GLU A 826 -7.80 23.17 0.05
N LYS A 827 -7.59 22.32 1.06
CA LYS A 827 -6.53 21.29 1.04
C LYS A 827 -6.66 20.37 -0.17
N THR A 828 -7.89 19.99 -0.51
CA THR A 828 -8.17 19.15 -1.68
C THR A 828 -7.84 19.87 -2.98
N LEU A 829 -8.23 21.14 -3.12
CA LEU A 829 -7.91 21.95 -4.30
C LEU A 829 -6.40 22.14 -4.47
N ASP A 830 -5.65 22.33 -3.38
CA ASP A 830 -4.19 22.43 -3.42
C ASP A 830 -3.54 21.10 -3.86
N ALA A 831 -4.08 19.97 -3.39
CA ALA A 831 -3.64 18.65 -3.82
C ALA A 831 -3.97 18.39 -5.30
N CYS A 832 -5.18 18.74 -5.75
CA CYS A 832 -5.59 18.66 -7.15
C CYS A 832 -4.70 19.53 -8.04
N LYS A 833 -4.43 20.78 -7.64
CA LYS A 833 -3.53 21.68 -8.37
C LYS A 833 -2.14 21.10 -8.52
N SER A 834 -1.57 20.58 -7.43
CA SER A 834 -0.26 19.95 -7.44
C SER A 834 -0.20 18.71 -8.34
N ALA A 835 -1.23 17.86 -8.28
CA ALA A 835 -1.36 16.69 -9.16
C ALA A 835 -1.46 17.10 -10.64
N LEU A 836 -2.29 18.10 -10.94
CA LEU A 836 -2.47 18.62 -12.28
C LEU A 836 -1.19 19.26 -12.83
N GLN A 837 -0.44 20.01 -12.02
CA GLN A 837 0.87 20.54 -12.41
C GLN A 837 1.86 19.42 -12.76
N TYR A 838 1.87 18.34 -11.97
CA TYR A 838 2.72 17.18 -12.22
C TYR A 838 2.34 16.45 -13.51
N ILE A 839 1.04 16.37 -13.82
CA ILE A 839 0.52 15.85 -15.09
C ILE A 839 0.95 16.74 -16.25
N ARG A 840 0.78 18.07 -16.13
CA ARG A 840 1.16 19.03 -17.18
C ARG A 840 2.64 18.88 -17.54
N ASP A 841 3.50 18.89 -16.53
CA ASP A 841 4.94 18.68 -16.70
C ASP A 841 5.25 17.35 -17.39
N GLY A 842 4.55 16.28 -17.03
CA GLY A 842 4.73 14.97 -17.64
C GLY A 842 4.28 14.88 -19.09
N ILE A 843 3.20 15.59 -19.46
CA ILE A 843 2.77 15.69 -20.85
C ILE A 843 3.77 16.52 -21.66
N ASP A 844 4.26 17.63 -21.12
CA ASP A 844 5.17 18.54 -21.85
C ASP A 844 6.56 17.92 -22.07
N LYS A 845 7.02 17.10 -21.13
CA LYS A 845 8.26 16.31 -21.26
C LYS A 845 8.08 14.99 -21.99
N GLY A 846 6.84 14.58 -22.29
CA GLY A 846 6.54 13.31 -22.95
C GLY A 846 6.86 12.07 -22.10
N ASP A 847 6.96 12.21 -20.78
CA ASP A 847 7.35 11.13 -19.85
C ASP A 847 6.21 10.67 -18.92
N LEU A 848 4.97 11.14 -19.14
CA LEU A 848 3.80 10.84 -18.29
C LEU A 848 3.64 9.37 -17.91
N ARG A 849 3.80 8.44 -18.87
CA ARG A 849 3.69 6.99 -18.62
C ARG A 849 4.73 6.48 -17.62
N LYS A 850 5.94 7.06 -17.61
CA LYS A 850 7.00 6.71 -16.64
C LYS A 850 6.66 7.18 -15.22
N ARG A 851 5.74 8.14 -15.08
CA ARG A 851 5.29 8.69 -13.79
C ARG A 851 4.17 7.86 -13.15
N ILE A 852 3.49 7.02 -13.92
CA ILE A 852 2.46 6.10 -13.41
C ILE A 852 3.16 4.91 -12.75
N LYS A 853 2.89 4.72 -11.46
CA LYS A 853 3.48 3.67 -10.61
C LYS A 853 2.52 2.51 -10.35
N GLY A 854 1.20 2.78 -10.39
CA GLY A 854 0.16 1.77 -10.27
C GLY A 854 -0.36 1.23 -11.60
N ASP A 855 -1.35 0.35 -11.53
CA ASP A 855 -1.98 -0.21 -12.74
C ASP A 855 -2.90 0.85 -13.40
N ILE A 856 -2.84 0.98 -14.73
CA ILE A 856 -3.72 1.90 -15.49
C ILE A 856 -5.17 1.44 -15.37
N LYS A 857 -6.06 2.38 -15.03
CA LYS A 857 -7.48 2.12 -14.89
C LYS A 857 -8.07 1.57 -16.21
N GLY A 858 -8.74 0.42 -16.12
CA GLY A 858 -9.46 -0.21 -17.23
C GLY A 858 -8.69 -1.27 -18.04
N GLU A 859 -7.37 -1.39 -17.91
CA GLU A 859 -6.59 -2.37 -18.69
C GLU A 859 -6.60 -3.79 -18.09
N VAL A 860 -6.72 -3.92 -16.76
CA VAL A 860 -6.63 -5.19 -16.02
C VAL A 860 -7.73 -6.21 -16.38
N PHE A 861 -8.82 -5.79 -17.04
CA PHE A 861 -9.91 -6.69 -17.44
C PHE A 861 -9.77 -7.29 -18.86
N ARG A 862 -8.90 -6.77 -19.73
CA ARG A 862 -8.73 -7.34 -21.09
C ARG A 862 -7.93 -8.65 -21.12
N GLN A 863 -7.17 -8.97 -20.07
CA GLN A 863 -6.24 -10.10 -20.09
C GLN A 863 -6.77 -11.45 -19.56
N LYS A 864 -8.07 -11.63 -19.26
CA LYS A 864 -8.57 -12.92 -18.73
C LYS A 864 -9.87 -13.48 -19.32
N GLN A 865 -10.47 -12.85 -20.32
CA GLN A 865 -11.66 -13.41 -21.00
C GLN A 865 -11.39 -13.97 -22.40
N ASP A 866 -10.29 -13.61 -23.06
CA ASP A 866 -10.06 -13.99 -24.46
C ASP A 866 -9.08 -15.15 -24.67
N GLU A 867 -8.50 -15.75 -23.62
CA GLU A 867 -7.58 -16.90 -23.74
C GLU A 867 -8.24 -18.28 -23.51
N LYS A 868 -9.58 -18.36 -23.49
CA LYS A 868 -10.30 -19.65 -23.41
C LYS A 868 -11.39 -19.80 -24.45
N LYS A 869 -11.06 -19.56 -25.72
CA LYS A 869 -11.73 -20.18 -26.88
C LYS A 869 -10.74 -20.35 -28.03
N ALA A 870 -9.98 -21.45 -27.97
CA ALA A 870 -9.65 -22.23 -29.15
C ALA A 870 -10.76 -23.28 -29.33
#